data_AF-A0A8I2K421-F1
#
_entry.id   AF-A0A8I2K421-F1
#
_cell.length_a   1.000
_cell.length_b   1.000
_cell.length_c   1.000
_cell.angle_alpha   90.00
_cell.angle_beta   90.00
_cell.angle_gamma   90.00
#
_symmetry.space_group_name_H-M   'P 1'
#
loop_
_entity.id
_entity.type
_entity.pdbx_description
1 polymer ?
#
loop_
_entity_poly.entity_id
_entity_poly.type
_entity_poly.pdbx_seq_one_letter_code
_entity_poly.pdbx_strand_id
1 'polypeptide(L)'
;MEQQEMMFNVEFSFSKERELVSLAELERCVTEFLELYGEEPIVGKEFRAIIGEGDGEIRFSRLLAAVHHEDDVQGFFAEVLKQLEQANGETEANVEANGIKLPYHLLLAIMEHVVTGEQIFTIKSVRRLEKLTNIKVPQSERELMQQVLDQYPVRLSSHAIRQIRLSPALAYQFMPFSDELDQEGLFHTWVGQFHRGVLEQMYPNRVIFILNMSCSVYCRFCFRKHKECRNQKAPTQKHVTLAVSYIKNCPGIKEIVLTGGDPFMNRATLTMAIDSLRDIPHVETLRIATRSISYHPALLTANDGFWLSYLKRKQLELKQKNKKIEIATHFVHPDEVSVQGLEIISELVSSGIPVYVQTPFLGGCNDTGEELVELFCRLRSVGAEMHYVFMPCSPLRGNRKYRSPISDGLRVASFLRAHLSDRAIPHFTTSTAIGKIDWGSSGWAVEVDPDDKQYLWIRTPYSQEYFEVFAPLLNLGYVARPNSEGTLDARFMANIGDERWLVGSRETSGYTPAYLDRERFPDQLAAESLQALQRQARENQEGPPPIIASGSDSLHRVHKTRMELDCDVSDEEMTGNLDRIAAEEYVTDVVLYSRRDVVRSLYRIGKIIERLAAVPHITAVRLRSGDLNYEPQTFSDAVIKRIASLNKLDAAAPTRLEMETRFLHSSELKPEHEKLVKALKQRGVTVYNNTPLLAFINDSEEEMLHLTSQLRRIGIELTNLYVAGMPLQEKWSEEHPIHVSQIVDIVSYLRRTGSGRELPRYVVRTTLGDVDLWLNALVIGSSDEGSALLNLLPYDRDYFTALDPDFTWPEGVETDNDGHPIVAVPGLIM
;
A
#
# COMPACT_ATOMS: atom_id res chain seq x y z
N MET A 1 -22.86 20.80 -47.33
CA MET A 1 -23.19 19.38 -47.12
C MET A 1 -22.54 19.00 -45.83
N GLU A 2 -23.29 18.93 -44.73
CA GLU A 2 -22.81 18.32 -43.49
C GLU A 2 -22.47 16.86 -43.83
N GLN A 3 -21.21 16.46 -43.66
CA GLN A 3 -20.85 15.05 -43.74
C GLN A 3 -21.66 14.32 -42.67
N GLN A 4 -22.45 13.33 -43.10
CA GLN A 4 -23.24 12.50 -42.20
C GLN A 4 -22.26 11.75 -41.30
N GLU A 5 -22.25 12.05 -40.01
CA GLU A 5 -21.36 11.42 -39.03
C GLU A 5 -21.62 9.91 -39.00
N MET A 6 -20.55 9.12 -39.18
CA MET A 6 -20.65 7.66 -39.17
C MET A 6 -20.84 7.16 -37.75
N MET A 7 -21.89 6.36 -37.53
CA MET A 7 -22.25 5.83 -36.23
C MET A 7 -22.18 4.30 -36.24
N PHE A 8 -21.56 3.72 -35.22
CA PHE A 8 -21.67 2.29 -34.91
C PHE A 8 -22.91 2.05 -34.06
N ASN A 9 -23.60 0.93 -34.32
CA ASN A 9 -24.67 0.43 -33.46
C ASN A 9 -24.15 -0.81 -32.73
N VAL A 10 -23.68 -0.61 -31.49
CA VAL A 10 -23.15 -1.66 -30.64
C VAL A 10 -24.30 -2.37 -29.96
N GLU A 11 -24.57 -3.63 -30.30
CA GLU A 11 -25.62 -4.44 -29.66
C GLU A 11 -24.99 -5.47 -28.71
N PHE A 12 -25.05 -5.20 -27.41
CA PHE A 12 -24.51 -6.08 -26.39
C PHE A 12 -25.20 -7.44 -26.38
N SER A 13 -24.41 -8.51 -26.46
CA SER A 13 -24.91 -9.83 -26.84
C SER A 13 -25.84 -10.48 -25.82
N PHE A 14 -25.67 -10.17 -24.53
CA PHE A 14 -26.48 -10.75 -23.46
C PHE A 14 -27.56 -9.79 -22.98
N SER A 15 -27.25 -8.50 -22.79
CA SER A 15 -28.22 -7.51 -22.32
C SER A 15 -29.21 -7.08 -23.41
N LYS A 16 -28.83 -7.21 -24.69
CA LYS A 16 -29.55 -6.65 -25.86
C LYS A 16 -29.71 -5.13 -25.83
N GLU A 17 -28.93 -4.45 -25.00
CA GLU A 17 -28.85 -2.99 -25.02
C GLU A 17 -28.09 -2.54 -26.26
N ARG A 18 -28.53 -1.42 -26.81
CA ARG A 18 -27.96 -0.82 -28.01
C ARG A 18 -27.43 0.55 -27.68
N GLU A 19 -26.18 0.79 -28.04
CA GLU A 19 -25.52 2.08 -27.89
C GLU A 19 -25.07 2.57 -29.28
N LEU A 20 -25.25 3.86 -29.53
CA LEU A 20 -24.78 4.51 -30.74
C LEU A 20 -23.48 5.23 -30.42
N VAL A 21 -22.42 4.92 -31.16
CA VAL A 21 -21.08 5.48 -30.91
C VAL A 21 -20.55 6.09 -32.20
N SER A 22 -20.06 7.35 -32.12
CA SER A 22 -19.48 8.04 -33.27
C SER A 22 -18.09 7.49 -33.59
N LEU A 23 -17.81 7.25 -34.87
CA LEU A 23 -16.46 6.90 -35.34
C LEU A 23 -15.47 8.02 -35.02
N ALA A 24 -15.86 9.29 -35.20
CA ALA A 24 -14.99 10.44 -34.97
C ALA A 24 -14.64 10.60 -33.47
N GLU A 25 -15.57 10.28 -32.58
CA GLU A 25 -15.30 10.28 -31.13
C GLU A 25 -14.34 9.16 -30.73
N LEU A 26 -14.47 7.97 -31.32
CA LEU A 26 -13.58 6.84 -31.06
C LEU A 26 -12.17 7.09 -31.58
N GLU A 27 -12.04 7.61 -32.80
CA GLU A 27 -10.74 8.00 -33.37
C GLU A 27 -10.05 9.02 -32.48
N ARG A 28 -10.75 10.10 -32.11
CA ARG A 28 -10.22 11.09 -31.17
C ARG A 28 -9.84 10.48 -29.83
N CYS A 29 -10.67 9.61 -29.25
CA CYS A 29 -10.40 8.95 -27.98
C CYS A 29 -9.09 8.15 -28.03
N VAL A 30 -8.90 7.32 -29.08
CA VAL A 30 -7.70 6.50 -29.23
C VAL A 30 -6.48 7.38 -29.47
N THR A 31 -6.56 8.39 -30.34
CA THR A 31 -5.47 9.33 -30.60
C THR A 31 -5.07 10.08 -29.33
N GLU A 32 -6.04 10.65 -28.58
CA GLU A 32 -5.78 11.36 -27.33
C GLU A 32 -5.19 10.42 -26.25
N PHE A 33 -5.68 9.18 -26.17
CA PHE A 33 -5.12 8.19 -25.25
C PHE A 33 -3.67 7.86 -25.60
N LEU A 34 -3.36 7.63 -26.89
CA LEU A 34 -2.00 7.29 -27.32
C LEU A 34 -1.04 8.47 -27.20
N GLU A 35 -1.53 9.71 -27.34
CA GLU A 35 -0.76 10.94 -27.07
C GLU A 35 -0.34 11.00 -25.60
N LEU A 36 -1.30 10.86 -24.69
CA LEU A 36 -1.10 11.14 -23.27
C LEU A 36 -0.60 9.93 -22.48
N TYR A 37 -1.02 8.73 -22.85
CA TYR A 37 -0.86 7.50 -22.06
C TYR A 37 -0.26 6.34 -22.87
N GLY A 38 0.20 6.58 -24.10
CA GLY A 38 0.86 5.59 -24.96
C GLY A 38 2.24 5.16 -24.50
N GLU A 39 2.57 5.23 -23.21
CA GLU A 39 3.87 4.87 -22.66
C GLU A 39 3.86 3.47 -22.01
N GLU A 40 5.02 2.82 -22.00
CA GLU A 40 5.19 1.43 -21.56
C GLU A 40 4.55 1.10 -20.18
N PRO A 41 4.62 1.96 -19.14
CA PRO A 41 3.97 1.67 -17.85
C PRO A 41 2.44 1.48 -17.92
N ILE A 42 1.78 2.05 -18.94
CA ILE A 42 0.32 1.98 -19.12
C ILE A 42 -0.09 0.96 -20.19
N VAL A 43 0.59 0.95 -21.33
CA VAL A 43 0.22 0.08 -22.46
C VAL A 43 0.99 -1.24 -22.51
N GLY A 44 2.05 -1.37 -21.72
CA GLY A 44 2.94 -2.52 -21.73
C GLY A 44 4.00 -2.44 -22.84
N LYS A 45 5.11 -3.15 -22.62
CA LYS A 45 6.31 -3.12 -23.47
C LYS A 45 6.04 -3.56 -24.92
N GLU A 46 5.31 -4.66 -25.09
CA GLU A 46 5.02 -5.23 -26.41
C GLU A 46 4.19 -4.26 -27.26
N PHE A 47 3.13 -3.69 -26.68
CA PHE A 47 2.29 -2.72 -27.37
C PHE A 47 3.04 -1.41 -27.64
N ARG A 48 3.87 -0.96 -26.69
CA ARG A 48 4.71 0.23 -26.87
C ARG A 48 5.69 0.08 -28.05
N ALA A 49 6.25 -1.11 -28.24
CA ALA A 49 7.13 -1.40 -29.36
C ALA A 49 6.42 -1.31 -30.72
N ILE A 50 5.12 -1.64 -30.77
CA ILE A 50 4.30 -1.55 -31.99
C ILE A 50 4.02 -0.09 -32.36
N ILE A 51 3.52 0.71 -31.41
CA ILE A 51 3.11 2.09 -31.69
C ILE A 51 4.30 3.05 -31.83
N GLY A 52 5.43 2.76 -31.17
CA GLY A 52 6.67 3.54 -31.23
C GLY A 52 6.57 4.99 -30.74
N GLU A 53 7.61 5.78 -31.00
CA GLU A 53 7.71 7.20 -30.62
C GLU A 53 6.91 8.11 -31.56
N GLY A 54 6.26 9.14 -31.03
CA GLY A 54 5.55 10.14 -31.84
C GLY A 54 4.33 10.69 -31.10
N ASP A 55 3.60 11.57 -31.78
CA ASP A 55 2.29 12.01 -31.32
C ASP A 55 1.24 10.89 -31.47
N GLY A 56 0.06 11.12 -30.90
CA GLY A 56 -1.06 10.18 -30.90
C GLY A 56 -1.47 9.73 -32.30
N GLU A 57 -1.43 10.62 -33.29
CA GLU A 57 -1.82 10.32 -34.67
C GLU A 57 -0.82 9.38 -35.34
N ILE A 58 0.48 9.65 -35.18
CA ILE A 58 1.55 8.79 -35.68
C ILE A 58 1.49 7.41 -35.00
N ARG A 59 1.27 7.38 -33.68
CA ARG A 59 1.12 6.14 -32.90
C ARG A 59 -0.09 5.34 -33.37
N PHE A 60 -1.23 5.99 -33.60
CA PHE A 60 -2.44 5.33 -34.06
C PHE A 60 -2.29 4.80 -35.49
N SER A 61 -1.70 5.58 -36.40
CA SER A 61 -1.41 5.15 -37.77
C SER A 61 -0.54 3.88 -37.82
N ARG A 62 0.47 3.78 -36.94
CA ARG A 62 1.30 2.57 -36.83
C ARG A 62 0.55 1.39 -36.22
N LEU A 63 -0.32 1.62 -35.24
CA LEU A 63 -1.22 0.59 -34.75
C LEU A 63 -2.05 0.03 -35.91
N LEU A 64 -2.73 0.90 -36.67
CA LEU A 64 -3.53 0.53 -37.83
C LEU A 64 -2.71 -0.27 -38.86
N ALA A 65 -1.47 0.13 -39.12
CA ALA A 65 -0.55 -0.63 -39.98
C ALA A 65 -0.25 -2.03 -39.45
N ALA A 66 0.09 -2.14 -38.17
CA ALA A 66 0.40 -3.41 -37.54
C ALA A 66 -0.80 -4.38 -37.54
N VAL A 67 -2.02 -3.85 -37.48
CA VAL A 67 -3.26 -4.64 -37.49
C VAL A 67 -3.91 -4.76 -38.88
N HIS A 68 -3.25 -4.26 -39.93
CA HIS A 68 -3.72 -4.27 -41.33
C HIS A 68 -5.04 -3.50 -41.60
N HIS A 69 -5.23 -2.37 -40.93
CA HIS A 69 -6.36 -1.43 -41.08
C HIS A 69 -5.93 -0.01 -41.51
N GLU A 70 -4.80 0.12 -42.22
CA GLU A 70 -4.17 1.40 -42.62
C GLU A 70 -5.13 2.37 -43.33
N ASP A 71 -5.96 1.82 -44.21
CA ASP A 71 -6.96 2.55 -44.99
C ASP A 71 -8.40 2.26 -44.54
N ASP A 72 -8.59 1.56 -43.41
CA ASP A 72 -9.90 1.09 -42.91
C ASP A 72 -10.05 1.25 -41.39
N VAL A 73 -9.95 2.49 -40.91
CA VAL A 73 -10.22 2.85 -39.50
C VAL A 73 -11.61 2.35 -39.05
N GLN A 74 -12.59 2.36 -39.95
CA GLN A 74 -13.92 1.85 -39.68
C GLN A 74 -13.90 0.34 -39.41
N GLY A 75 -13.17 -0.43 -40.22
CA GLY A 75 -12.94 -1.86 -40.04
C GLY A 75 -12.28 -2.19 -38.71
N PHE A 76 -11.25 -1.42 -38.32
CA PHE A 76 -10.59 -1.55 -37.03
C PHE A 76 -11.59 -1.43 -35.87
N PHE A 77 -12.35 -0.33 -35.81
CA PHE A 77 -13.32 -0.16 -34.73
C PHE A 77 -14.47 -1.17 -34.80
N ALA A 78 -14.89 -1.60 -35.99
CA ALA A 78 -15.89 -2.65 -36.13
C ALA A 78 -15.41 -3.99 -35.52
N GLU A 79 -14.15 -4.36 -35.73
CA GLU A 79 -13.53 -5.56 -35.16
C GLU A 79 -13.44 -5.49 -33.63
N VAL A 80 -12.96 -4.36 -33.10
CA VAL A 80 -12.83 -4.12 -31.65
C VAL A 80 -14.19 -4.11 -30.97
N LEU A 81 -15.15 -3.35 -31.48
CA LEU A 81 -16.48 -3.22 -30.89
C LEU A 81 -17.24 -4.55 -30.90
N LYS A 82 -17.11 -5.35 -31.97
CA LYS A 82 -17.74 -6.69 -32.05
C LYS A 82 -17.29 -7.63 -30.94
N GLN A 83 -16.04 -7.54 -30.50
CA GLN A 83 -15.55 -8.30 -29.35
C GLN A 83 -16.06 -7.73 -28.03
N LEU A 84 -16.07 -6.39 -27.89
CA LEU A 84 -16.62 -5.70 -26.72
C LEU A 84 -18.14 -5.95 -26.52
N GLU A 85 -18.90 -6.26 -27.58
CA GLU A 85 -20.30 -6.69 -27.47
C GLU A 85 -20.48 -7.97 -26.64
N GLN A 86 -19.45 -8.84 -26.60
CA GLN A 86 -19.43 -10.09 -25.83
C GLN A 86 -18.88 -9.90 -24.41
N ALA A 87 -18.21 -8.79 -24.11
CA ALA A 87 -17.57 -8.55 -22.81
C ALA A 87 -18.61 -8.51 -21.67
N ASN A 88 -18.48 -9.43 -20.73
CA ASN A 88 -19.46 -9.68 -19.66
C ASN A 88 -18.84 -9.94 -18.27
N GLY A 89 -17.51 -10.00 -18.16
CA GLY A 89 -16.81 -10.25 -16.89
C GLY A 89 -16.78 -11.72 -16.42
N GLU A 90 -17.25 -12.69 -17.22
CA GLU A 90 -17.05 -14.12 -16.91
C GLU A 90 -15.64 -14.59 -17.28
N THR A 91 -15.05 -13.96 -18.30
CA THR A 91 -13.66 -14.15 -18.73
C THR A 91 -13.05 -12.78 -18.99
N GLU A 92 -11.71 -12.70 -18.99
CA GLU A 92 -11.03 -11.47 -19.42
C GLU A 92 -11.36 -11.20 -20.88
N ALA A 93 -11.74 -9.95 -21.19
CA ALA A 93 -12.27 -9.59 -22.51
C ALA A 93 -11.27 -9.84 -23.64
N ASN A 94 -9.95 -9.81 -23.37
CA ASN A 94 -8.86 -10.18 -24.29
C ASN A 94 -9.11 -9.73 -25.74
N VAL A 95 -9.40 -8.43 -25.92
CA VAL A 95 -9.73 -7.89 -27.24
C VAL A 95 -8.48 -7.77 -28.08
N GLU A 96 -8.52 -8.34 -29.28
CA GLU A 96 -7.42 -8.32 -30.24
C GLU A 96 -7.84 -7.63 -31.54
N ALA A 97 -6.90 -7.00 -32.23
CA ALA A 97 -7.10 -6.57 -33.61
C ALA A 97 -6.05 -7.28 -34.47
N ASN A 98 -6.51 -8.16 -35.37
CA ASN A 98 -5.65 -9.00 -36.21
C ASN A 98 -4.48 -9.68 -35.44
N GLY A 99 -4.78 -10.25 -34.27
CA GLY A 99 -3.83 -10.97 -33.41
C GLY A 99 -2.96 -10.10 -32.49
N ILE A 100 -3.13 -8.78 -32.49
CA ILE A 100 -2.48 -7.87 -31.53
C ILE A 100 -3.45 -7.59 -30.38
N LYS A 101 -3.09 -8.00 -29.16
CA LYS A 101 -3.86 -7.72 -27.94
C LYS A 101 -3.84 -6.22 -27.62
N LEU A 102 -5.02 -5.64 -27.45
CA LEU A 102 -5.17 -4.25 -27.05
C LEU A 102 -5.02 -4.10 -25.53
N PRO A 103 -4.29 -3.08 -25.02
CA PRO A 103 -4.09 -2.88 -23.59
C PRO A 103 -5.39 -2.60 -22.85
N TYR A 104 -5.51 -3.10 -21.62
CA TYR A 104 -6.68 -2.92 -20.77
C TYR A 104 -7.09 -1.44 -20.62
N HIS A 105 -6.13 -0.54 -20.38
CA HIS A 105 -6.43 0.90 -20.20
C HIS A 105 -6.99 1.56 -21.48
N LEU A 106 -6.53 1.12 -22.65
CA LEU A 106 -7.07 1.59 -23.94
C LEU A 106 -8.50 1.09 -24.14
N LEU A 107 -8.76 -0.19 -23.81
CA LEU A 107 -10.11 -0.75 -23.85
C LEU A 107 -11.06 -0.05 -22.87
N LEU A 108 -10.57 0.28 -21.68
CA LEU A 108 -11.34 1.03 -20.69
C LEU A 108 -11.69 2.43 -21.22
N ALA A 109 -10.75 3.13 -21.85
CA ALA A 109 -10.98 4.44 -22.48
C ALA A 109 -12.04 4.35 -23.60
N ILE A 110 -11.94 3.36 -24.49
CA ILE A 110 -12.96 3.09 -25.52
C ILE A 110 -14.33 2.83 -24.87
N MET A 111 -14.38 2.02 -23.81
CA MET A 111 -15.61 1.70 -23.09
C MET A 111 -16.27 2.92 -22.41
N GLU A 112 -15.56 4.03 -22.19
CA GLU A 112 -16.16 5.29 -21.71
C GLU A 112 -17.05 5.96 -22.77
N HIS A 113 -16.74 5.75 -24.05
CA HIS A 113 -17.54 6.20 -25.17
C HIS A 113 -18.62 5.20 -25.58
N VAL A 114 -18.44 3.91 -25.30
CA VAL A 114 -19.47 2.88 -25.56
C VAL A 114 -20.54 2.85 -24.47
N VAL A 115 -20.14 2.81 -23.20
CA VAL A 115 -21.07 2.84 -22.05
C VAL A 115 -20.96 4.21 -21.40
N THR A 116 -21.70 5.19 -21.90
CA THR A 116 -21.50 6.61 -21.57
C THR A 116 -22.04 7.03 -20.19
N GLY A 117 -21.56 8.18 -19.70
CA GLY A 117 -22.05 8.86 -18.51
C GLY A 117 -21.43 8.38 -17.18
N GLU A 118 -21.67 9.13 -16.11
CA GLU A 118 -21.07 8.88 -14.78
C GLU A 118 -22.13 8.61 -13.71
N GLN A 119 -23.13 7.82 -14.08
CA GLN A 119 -24.29 7.54 -13.25
C GLN A 119 -24.00 6.44 -12.23
N ILE A 120 -24.80 6.43 -11.15
CA ILE A 120 -24.79 5.39 -10.12
C ILE A 120 -26.13 4.65 -10.13
N PHE A 121 -26.08 3.34 -10.29
CA PHE A 121 -27.26 2.48 -10.41
C PHE A 121 -27.47 1.63 -9.17
N THR A 122 -28.68 1.69 -8.59
CA THR A 122 -29.15 0.69 -7.63
C THR A 122 -29.79 -0.47 -8.40
N ILE A 123 -29.37 -1.69 -8.12
CA ILE A 123 -29.84 -2.90 -8.81
C ILE A 123 -30.75 -3.68 -7.86
N LYS A 124 -32.02 -3.83 -8.25
CA LYS A 124 -33.09 -4.46 -7.44
C LYS A 124 -33.69 -5.70 -8.09
N SER A 125 -33.30 -6.01 -9.32
CA SER A 125 -33.81 -7.18 -10.04
C SER A 125 -32.75 -7.79 -10.93
N VAL A 126 -32.84 -9.11 -11.12
CA VAL A 126 -31.95 -9.85 -12.02
C VAL A 126 -31.97 -9.26 -13.44
N ARG A 127 -33.16 -8.90 -13.96
CA ARG A 127 -33.28 -8.26 -15.27
C ARG A 127 -32.49 -6.95 -15.36
N ARG A 128 -32.48 -6.14 -14.30
CA ARG A 128 -31.72 -4.89 -14.26
C ARG A 128 -30.21 -5.13 -14.16
N LEU A 129 -29.81 -6.18 -13.44
CA LEU A 129 -28.41 -6.62 -13.38
C LEU A 129 -27.91 -6.98 -14.78
N GLU A 130 -28.59 -7.92 -15.44
CA GLU A 130 -28.26 -8.38 -16.81
C GLU A 130 -28.21 -7.22 -17.80
N LYS A 131 -29.23 -6.34 -17.77
CA LYS A 131 -29.29 -5.16 -18.63
C LYS A 131 -28.06 -4.27 -18.48
N LEU A 132 -27.62 -4.01 -17.26
CA LEU A 132 -26.53 -3.07 -16.98
C LEU A 132 -25.14 -3.68 -17.17
N THR A 133 -24.94 -4.95 -16.85
CA THR A 133 -23.60 -5.57 -16.81
C THR A 133 -23.32 -6.50 -17.98
N ASN A 134 -24.27 -6.67 -18.91
CA ASN A 134 -24.15 -7.58 -20.05
C ASN A 134 -23.89 -9.04 -19.66
N ILE A 135 -24.38 -9.47 -18.49
CA ILE A 135 -24.35 -10.88 -18.10
C ILE A 135 -25.66 -11.58 -18.44
N LYS A 136 -25.63 -12.90 -18.43
CA LYS A 136 -26.83 -13.74 -18.50
C LYS A 136 -26.90 -14.64 -17.29
N VAL A 137 -27.88 -14.42 -16.41
CA VAL A 137 -28.09 -15.28 -15.25
C VAL A 137 -28.87 -16.52 -15.70
N PRO A 138 -28.35 -17.74 -15.49
CA PRO A 138 -29.03 -18.98 -15.86
C PRO A 138 -30.45 -19.04 -15.28
N GLN A 139 -31.40 -19.54 -16.06
CA GLN A 139 -32.82 -19.56 -15.64
C GLN A 139 -33.03 -20.29 -14.30
N SER A 140 -32.25 -21.35 -14.05
CA SER A 140 -32.23 -22.12 -12.79
C SER A 140 -31.76 -21.32 -11.57
N GLU A 141 -30.97 -20.26 -11.77
CA GLU A 141 -30.36 -19.48 -10.69
C GLU A 141 -31.06 -18.14 -10.45
N ARG A 142 -31.99 -17.73 -11.31
CA ARG A 142 -32.62 -16.40 -11.23
C ARG A 142 -33.33 -16.15 -9.91
N GLU A 143 -34.00 -17.17 -9.35
CA GLU A 143 -34.67 -17.04 -8.06
C GLU A 143 -33.68 -16.86 -6.92
N LEU A 144 -32.59 -17.65 -6.90
CA LEU A 144 -31.52 -17.52 -5.93
C LEU A 144 -30.83 -16.14 -6.04
N MET A 145 -30.53 -15.71 -7.26
CA MET A 145 -29.94 -14.40 -7.51
C MET A 145 -30.85 -13.28 -7.05
N GLN A 146 -32.17 -13.39 -7.25
CA GLN A 146 -33.12 -12.40 -6.74
C GLN A 146 -33.10 -12.36 -5.20
N GLN A 147 -33.03 -13.51 -4.52
CA GLN A 147 -32.88 -13.56 -3.06
C GLN A 147 -31.58 -12.88 -2.60
N VAL A 148 -30.47 -13.09 -3.30
CA VAL A 148 -29.19 -12.41 -3.03
C VAL A 148 -29.35 -10.89 -3.15
N LEU A 149 -29.99 -10.39 -4.21
CA LEU A 149 -30.23 -8.95 -4.40
C LEU A 149 -31.13 -8.36 -3.30
N ASP A 150 -32.07 -9.16 -2.80
CA ASP A 150 -33.00 -8.75 -1.75
C ASP A 150 -32.35 -8.72 -0.35
N GLN A 151 -31.35 -9.57 -0.09
CA GLN A 151 -30.59 -9.64 1.16
C GLN A 151 -29.35 -8.73 1.18
N TYR A 152 -28.65 -8.62 0.05
CA TYR A 152 -27.39 -7.89 -0.11
C TYR A 152 -27.48 -6.91 -1.29
N PRO A 153 -27.86 -5.64 -1.02
CA PRO A 153 -28.07 -4.65 -2.06
C PRO A 153 -26.87 -4.50 -2.99
N VAL A 154 -27.14 -4.37 -4.29
CA VAL A 154 -26.12 -4.10 -5.30
C VAL A 154 -26.25 -2.66 -5.78
N ARG A 155 -25.10 -1.98 -5.84
CA ARG A 155 -24.98 -0.65 -6.41
C ARG A 155 -23.69 -0.57 -7.21
N LEU A 156 -23.76 -0.07 -8.43
CA LEU A 156 -22.63 0.04 -9.37
C LEU A 156 -22.60 1.45 -9.96
N SER A 157 -21.40 1.98 -10.17
CA SER A 157 -21.16 3.18 -10.99
C SER A 157 -21.00 2.77 -12.45
N SER A 158 -21.10 3.74 -13.37
CA SER A 158 -20.86 3.50 -14.80
C SER A 158 -19.41 3.05 -15.04
N HIS A 159 -18.43 3.69 -14.40
CA HIS A 159 -17.03 3.28 -14.44
C HIS A 159 -16.82 1.82 -13.99
N ALA A 160 -17.41 1.40 -12.86
CA ALA A 160 -17.28 0.02 -12.40
C ALA A 160 -17.97 -0.98 -13.34
N ILE A 161 -19.07 -0.60 -14.01
CA ILE A 161 -19.70 -1.45 -15.04
C ILE A 161 -18.74 -1.69 -16.21
N ARG A 162 -18.01 -0.65 -16.66
CA ARG A 162 -17.00 -0.80 -17.72
C ARG A 162 -15.90 -1.76 -17.28
N GLN A 163 -15.35 -1.56 -16.08
CA GLN A 163 -14.32 -2.43 -15.49
C GLN A 163 -14.79 -3.88 -15.34
N ILE A 164 -16.01 -4.10 -14.82
CA ILE A 164 -16.62 -5.44 -14.64
C ILE A 164 -16.72 -6.18 -15.98
N ARG A 165 -17.13 -5.49 -17.05
CA ARG A 165 -17.27 -6.13 -18.36
C ARG A 165 -15.94 -6.59 -18.94
N LEU A 166 -14.87 -5.84 -18.66
CA LEU A 166 -13.53 -6.12 -19.17
C LEU A 166 -12.76 -7.14 -18.32
N SER A 167 -12.99 -7.16 -17.00
CA SER A 167 -12.17 -7.95 -16.06
C SER A 167 -12.99 -8.85 -15.14
N PRO A 168 -12.70 -10.18 -15.12
CA PRO A 168 -13.35 -11.11 -14.20
C PRO A 168 -12.95 -10.85 -12.74
N ALA A 169 -11.77 -10.30 -12.49
CA ALA A 169 -11.37 -9.91 -11.13
C ALA A 169 -12.26 -8.77 -10.59
N LEU A 170 -12.68 -7.85 -11.44
CA LEU A 170 -13.57 -6.75 -11.08
C LEU A 170 -15.01 -7.26 -10.90
N ALA A 171 -15.45 -8.15 -11.80
CA ALA A 171 -16.71 -8.86 -11.63
C ALA A 171 -16.75 -9.61 -10.29
N TYR A 172 -15.68 -10.32 -9.94
CA TYR A 172 -15.57 -11.08 -8.69
C TYR A 172 -15.75 -10.22 -7.43
N GLN A 173 -15.38 -8.94 -7.48
CA GLN A 173 -15.49 -8.02 -6.35
C GLN A 173 -16.86 -7.35 -6.20
N PHE A 174 -17.59 -7.19 -7.31
CA PHE A 174 -18.78 -6.32 -7.37
C PHE A 174 -20.06 -7.03 -7.80
N MET A 175 -19.97 -8.13 -8.53
CA MET A 175 -21.13 -8.88 -9.01
C MET A 175 -21.67 -9.83 -7.95
N PRO A 176 -23.00 -9.91 -7.76
CA PRO A 176 -23.60 -10.84 -6.82
C PRO A 176 -23.46 -12.29 -7.29
N PHE A 177 -23.37 -13.23 -6.36
CA PHE A 177 -23.34 -14.67 -6.64
C PHE A 177 -24.19 -15.45 -5.62
N SER A 178 -24.67 -16.64 -6.01
CA SER A 178 -25.60 -17.45 -5.20
C SER A 178 -25.06 -17.82 -3.83
N ASP A 179 -23.76 -18.10 -3.73
CA ASP A 179 -23.12 -18.57 -2.48
C ASP A 179 -23.14 -17.49 -1.38
N GLU A 180 -23.51 -16.25 -1.71
CA GLU A 180 -23.71 -15.22 -0.69
C GLU A 180 -24.86 -15.54 0.28
N LEU A 181 -25.78 -16.42 -0.10
CA LEU A 181 -26.86 -16.89 0.78
C LEU A 181 -26.36 -17.84 1.89
N ASP A 182 -25.11 -18.33 1.80
CA ASP A 182 -24.47 -19.12 2.85
C ASP A 182 -24.45 -18.32 4.18
N GLN A 183 -24.96 -18.97 5.24
CA GLN A 183 -25.09 -18.39 6.58
C GLN A 183 -23.84 -18.58 7.44
N GLU A 184 -22.83 -19.30 6.94
CA GLU A 184 -21.56 -19.50 7.62
C GLU A 184 -20.79 -18.18 7.75
N GLY A 185 -20.29 -17.91 8.95
CA GLY A 185 -19.56 -16.70 9.28
C GLY A 185 -20.33 -15.74 10.18
N LEU A 186 -19.70 -14.60 10.45
CA LEU A 186 -20.17 -13.58 11.37
C LEU A 186 -21.12 -12.60 10.69
N PHE A 187 -22.09 -12.07 11.44
CA PHE A 187 -22.93 -10.97 10.98
C PHE A 187 -22.20 -9.61 11.11
N HIS A 188 -21.42 -9.45 12.18
CA HIS A 188 -20.52 -8.33 12.41
C HIS A 188 -19.17 -8.84 12.92
N THR A 189 -18.09 -8.20 12.52
CA THR A 189 -16.71 -8.58 12.89
C THR A 189 -16.08 -7.64 13.92
N TRP A 190 -16.81 -6.63 14.39
CA TRP A 190 -16.31 -5.62 15.33
C TRP A 190 -17.21 -5.50 16.56
N VAL A 191 -16.62 -5.10 17.68
CA VAL A 191 -17.31 -4.90 18.98
C VAL A 191 -17.31 -3.42 19.40
N GLY A 192 -16.87 -2.52 18.52
CA GLY A 192 -16.64 -1.10 18.82
C GLY A 192 -17.82 -0.38 19.51
N GLN A 193 -17.50 0.54 20.42
CA GLN A 193 -18.50 1.39 21.06
C GLN A 193 -18.84 2.59 20.19
N PHE A 194 -20.14 2.77 19.93
CA PHE A 194 -20.64 3.91 19.17
C PHE A 194 -21.08 5.03 20.11
N HIS A 195 -20.38 6.16 20.06
CA HIS A 195 -20.80 7.40 20.68
C HIS A 195 -21.69 8.19 19.72
N ARG A 196 -22.90 8.51 20.18
CA ARG A 196 -23.92 9.29 19.43
C ARG A 196 -24.26 8.69 18.05
N GLY A 197 -24.01 7.39 17.87
CA GLY A 197 -24.31 6.64 16.65
C GLY A 197 -23.42 6.95 15.44
N VAL A 198 -22.41 7.82 15.56
CA VAL A 198 -21.57 8.26 14.42
C VAL A 198 -20.07 8.27 14.71
N LEU A 199 -19.66 8.20 15.98
CA LEU A 199 -18.26 8.04 16.38
C LEU A 199 -18.05 6.64 16.92
N GLU A 200 -17.09 5.92 16.36
CA GLU A 200 -16.63 4.63 16.85
C GLU A 200 -15.20 4.77 17.39
N GLN A 201 -14.98 4.35 18.63
CA GLN A 201 -13.69 4.42 19.29
C GLN A 201 -13.19 3.03 19.65
N MET A 202 -12.14 2.58 18.97
CA MET A 202 -11.43 1.32 19.26
C MET A 202 -10.04 1.55 19.87
N TYR A 203 -9.58 2.80 19.89
CA TYR A 203 -8.25 3.19 20.34
C TYR A 203 -8.33 4.51 21.11
N PRO A 204 -7.43 4.77 22.07
CA PRO A 204 -7.49 5.97 22.91
C PRO A 204 -7.23 7.26 22.11
N ASN A 205 -6.37 7.19 21.09
CA ASN A 205 -5.88 8.37 20.36
C ASN A 205 -6.60 8.68 19.04
N ARG A 206 -7.59 7.88 18.64
CA ARG A 206 -8.24 8.03 17.33
C ARG A 206 -9.66 7.51 17.29
N VAL A 207 -10.49 8.13 16.44
CA VAL A 207 -11.88 7.73 16.24
C VAL A 207 -12.23 7.61 14.77
N ILE A 208 -13.14 6.69 14.48
CA ILE A 208 -13.83 6.56 13.21
C ILE A 208 -15.06 7.45 13.26
N PHE A 209 -15.22 8.32 12.27
CA PHE A 209 -16.33 9.27 12.17
C PHE A 209 -17.14 9.02 10.90
N ILE A 210 -18.33 8.46 11.08
CA ILE A 210 -19.25 8.08 10.01
C ILE A 210 -20.02 9.32 9.56
N LEU A 211 -19.86 9.70 8.29
CA LEU A 211 -20.48 10.89 7.67
C LEU A 211 -21.53 10.54 6.61
N ASN A 212 -21.56 9.28 6.16
CA ASN A 212 -22.48 8.77 5.14
C ASN A 212 -22.66 7.25 5.31
N MET A 213 -23.75 6.67 4.77
CA MET A 213 -24.00 5.20 4.81
C MET A 213 -23.98 4.55 3.42
N SER A 214 -23.90 5.34 2.36
CA SER A 214 -23.95 4.87 0.97
C SER A 214 -22.59 4.98 0.28
N CYS A 215 -22.34 4.12 -0.71
CA CYS A 215 -21.15 4.16 -1.57
C CYS A 215 -21.62 4.25 -3.03
N SER A 216 -20.74 4.65 -3.94
CA SER A 216 -21.02 4.60 -5.37
C SER A 216 -21.06 3.15 -5.87
N VAL A 217 -20.23 2.29 -5.29
CA VAL A 217 -20.20 0.85 -5.53
C VAL A 217 -20.26 0.08 -4.22
N TYR A 218 -21.05 -1.00 -4.17
CA TYR A 218 -21.09 -1.91 -3.02
C TYR A 218 -20.25 -3.14 -3.29
N CYS A 219 -19.07 -3.19 -2.67
CA CYS A 219 -18.19 -4.37 -2.66
C CYS A 219 -18.91 -5.56 -2.01
N ARG A 220 -18.84 -6.74 -2.63
CA ARG A 220 -19.52 -7.94 -2.13
C ARG A 220 -18.93 -8.48 -0.82
N PHE A 221 -17.68 -8.13 -0.51
CA PHE A 221 -16.99 -8.47 0.74
C PHE A 221 -17.13 -7.41 1.85
N CYS A 222 -17.96 -6.38 1.68
CA CYS A 222 -18.03 -5.24 2.60
C CYS A 222 -18.54 -5.60 4.01
N PHE A 223 -17.92 -5.05 5.05
CA PHE A 223 -18.38 -5.09 6.46
C PHE A 223 -19.83 -4.64 6.69
N ARG A 224 -20.35 -3.80 5.79
CA ARG A 224 -21.71 -3.23 5.84
C ARG A 224 -22.59 -3.76 4.70
N LYS A 225 -22.30 -4.96 4.16
CA LYS A 225 -23.03 -5.52 3.01
C LYS A 225 -24.51 -5.82 3.30
N HIS A 226 -24.85 -6.14 4.54
CA HIS A 226 -26.21 -6.44 4.97
C HIS A 226 -27.18 -5.27 4.72
N LYS A 227 -28.38 -5.57 4.23
CA LYS A 227 -29.41 -4.59 3.89
C LYS A 227 -29.82 -3.72 5.08
N GLU A 228 -29.84 -4.29 6.28
CA GLU A 228 -30.12 -3.58 7.53
C GLU A 228 -29.13 -2.43 7.73
N CYS A 229 -27.84 -2.66 7.46
CA CYS A 229 -26.81 -1.62 7.53
C CYS A 229 -27.02 -0.54 6.46
N ARG A 230 -27.41 -0.93 5.24
CA ARG A 230 -27.61 0.01 4.12
C ARG A 230 -28.88 0.84 4.22
N ASN A 231 -29.87 0.38 4.97
CA ASN A 231 -31.13 1.10 5.22
C ASN A 231 -31.05 2.10 6.38
N GLN A 232 -29.92 2.16 7.10
CA GLN A 232 -29.73 3.16 8.15
C GLN A 232 -29.73 4.57 7.55
N LYS A 233 -30.33 5.53 8.28
CA LYS A 233 -30.38 6.93 7.85
C LYS A 233 -28.98 7.51 7.83
N ALA A 234 -28.64 8.23 6.76
CA ALA A 234 -27.36 8.92 6.67
C ALA A 234 -27.22 9.97 7.80
N PRO A 235 -26.01 10.13 8.37
CA PRO A 235 -25.71 11.22 9.30
C PRO A 235 -26.06 12.58 8.71
N THR A 236 -26.45 13.50 9.61
CA THR A 236 -26.80 14.88 9.26
C THR A 236 -25.82 15.85 9.90
N GLN A 237 -25.84 17.11 9.48
CA GLN A 237 -25.02 18.16 10.09
C GLN A 237 -25.22 18.30 11.61
N LYS A 238 -26.42 18.02 12.14
CA LYS A 238 -26.67 17.99 13.59
C LYS A 238 -25.85 16.89 14.29
N HIS A 239 -25.75 15.71 13.68
CA HIS A 239 -24.90 14.63 14.18
C HIS A 239 -23.42 15.05 14.13
N VAL A 240 -23.01 15.78 13.09
CA VAL A 240 -21.64 16.30 12.98
C VAL A 240 -21.32 17.25 14.14
N THR A 241 -22.21 18.20 14.45
CA THR A 241 -22.03 19.10 15.59
C THR A 241 -21.87 18.37 16.93
N LEU A 242 -22.67 17.33 17.17
CA LEU A 242 -22.58 16.52 18.39
C LEU A 242 -21.26 15.76 18.48
N ALA A 243 -20.83 15.15 17.37
CA ALA A 243 -19.58 14.40 17.29
C ALA A 243 -18.35 15.31 17.49
N VAL A 244 -18.32 16.45 16.83
CA VAL A 244 -17.27 17.48 17.00
C VAL A 244 -17.22 17.95 18.46
N SER A 245 -18.37 18.15 19.10
CA SER A 245 -18.43 18.54 20.52
C SER A 245 -17.82 17.46 21.44
N TYR A 246 -18.09 16.18 21.16
CA TYR A 246 -17.45 15.08 21.88
C TYR A 246 -15.94 15.09 21.69
N ILE A 247 -15.46 15.14 20.44
CA ILE A 247 -14.03 15.17 20.12
C ILE A 247 -13.32 16.34 20.82
N LYS A 248 -13.96 17.52 20.85
CA LYS A 248 -13.43 18.70 21.54
C LYS A 248 -13.24 18.47 23.04
N ASN A 249 -14.06 17.64 23.67
CA ASN A 249 -14.00 17.33 25.10
C ASN A 249 -13.11 16.13 25.44
N CYS A 250 -12.49 15.49 24.44
CA CYS A 250 -11.66 14.31 24.59
C CYS A 250 -10.23 14.59 24.07
N PRO A 251 -9.34 15.20 24.87
CA PRO A 251 -8.02 15.67 24.43
C PRO A 251 -7.05 14.57 23.98
N GLY A 252 -7.34 13.31 24.34
CA GLY A 252 -6.60 12.13 23.88
C GLY A 252 -6.77 11.86 22.39
N ILE A 253 -7.87 12.28 21.76
CA ILE A 253 -8.17 12.00 20.35
C ILE A 253 -7.35 12.92 19.43
N LYS A 254 -6.30 12.40 18.81
CA LYS A 254 -5.41 13.13 17.89
C LYS A 254 -5.77 12.94 16.42
N GLU A 255 -6.32 11.78 16.07
CA GLU A 255 -6.60 11.43 14.67
C GLU A 255 -8.08 11.10 14.43
N ILE A 256 -8.64 11.64 13.34
CA ILE A 256 -10.04 11.42 12.97
C ILE A 256 -10.11 10.77 11.59
N VAL A 257 -10.69 9.58 11.51
CA VAL A 257 -10.96 8.89 10.24
C VAL A 257 -12.38 9.22 9.77
N LEU A 258 -12.48 10.15 8.82
CA LEU A 258 -13.72 10.56 8.16
C LEU A 258 -14.11 9.50 7.13
N THR A 259 -15.21 8.77 7.36
CA THR A 259 -15.59 7.59 6.58
C THR A 259 -17.10 7.33 6.63
N GLY A 260 -17.52 6.08 6.40
CA GLY A 260 -18.89 5.59 6.45
C GLY A 260 -19.12 4.61 5.32
N GLY A 261 -20.05 4.92 4.41
CA GLY A 261 -19.96 4.42 3.05
C GLY A 261 -18.79 5.09 2.34
N ASP A 262 -19.08 6.06 1.49
CA ASP A 262 -18.09 6.98 0.95
C ASP A 262 -18.37 8.42 1.42
N PRO A 263 -17.42 9.10 2.08
CA PRO A 263 -17.66 10.43 2.64
C PRO A 263 -17.85 11.52 1.56
N PHE A 264 -17.30 11.35 0.35
CA PHE A 264 -17.42 12.35 -0.72
C PHE A 264 -18.84 12.46 -1.28
N MET A 265 -19.66 11.43 -1.09
CA MET A 265 -21.07 11.45 -1.49
C MET A 265 -21.95 12.33 -0.59
N ASN A 266 -21.46 12.77 0.58
CA ASN A 266 -22.19 13.69 1.46
C ASN A 266 -21.38 14.97 1.69
N ARG A 267 -21.43 15.86 0.70
CA ARG A 267 -20.69 17.12 0.71
C ARG A 267 -20.93 17.94 1.98
N ALA A 268 -22.19 18.06 2.39
CA ALA A 268 -22.59 18.92 3.50
C ALA A 268 -22.04 18.48 4.87
N THR A 269 -21.94 17.17 5.11
CA THR A 269 -21.38 16.65 6.37
C THR A 269 -19.85 16.62 6.33
N LEU A 270 -19.25 16.25 5.20
CA LEU A 270 -17.79 16.20 5.05
C LEU A 270 -17.14 17.58 5.18
N THR A 271 -17.65 18.58 4.46
CA THR A 271 -17.06 19.93 4.54
C THR A 271 -17.22 20.52 5.94
N MET A 272 -18.40 20.33 6.57
CA MET A 272 -18.65 20.79 7.95
C MET A 272 -17.73 20.10 8.96
N ALA A 273 -17.49 18.79 8.82
CA ALA A 273 -16.60 18.05 9.70
C ALA A 273 -15.16 18.56 9.58
N ILE A 274 -14.62 18.68 8.36
CA ILE A 274 -13.26 19.18 8.12
C ILE A 274 -13.10 20.59 8.71
N ASP A 275 -14.04 21.48 8.43
CA ASP A 275 -13.99 22.88 8.87
C ASP A 275 -14.05 23.00 10.40
N SER A 276 -14.90 22.20 11.05
CA SER A 276 -15.06 22.25 12.50
C SER A 276 -13.87 21.62 13.24
N LEU A 277 -13.33 20.51 12.73
CA LEU A 277 -12.20 19.79 13.35
C LEU A 277 -10.88 20.55 13.19
N ARG A 278 -10.74 21.34 12.12
CA ARG A 278 -9.58 22.22 11.89
C ARG A 278 -9.28 23.11 13.10
N ASP A 279 -10.30 23.56 13.82
CA ASP A 279 -10.15 24.52 14.92
C ASP A 279 -9.97 23.89 16.32
N ILE A 280 -9.98 22.56 16.43
CA ILE A 280 -9.76 21.85 17.70
C ILE A 280 -8.25 21.64 17.96
N PRO A 281 -7.60 22.26 18.97
CA PRO A 281 -6.14 22.28 19.07
C PRO A 281 -5.45 20.91 19.11
N HIS A 282 -6.04 19.93 19.80
CA HIS A 282 -5.45 18.60 19.98
C HIS A 282 -5.65 17.65 18.79
N VAL A 283 -6.45 18.01 17.78
CA VAL A 283 -6.62 17.19 16.56
C VAL A 283 -5.50 17.51 15.58
N GLU A 284 -4.71 16.51 15.21
CA GLU A 284 -3.51 16.65 14.39
C GLU A 284 -3.71 16.18 12.95
N THR A 285 -4.44 15.08 12.77
CA THR A 285 -4.59 14.44 11.45
C THR A 285 -6.06 14.13 11.13
N LEU A 286 -6.49 14.53 9.94
CA LEU A 286 -7.78 14.13 9.36
C LEU A 286 -7.53 13.13 8.22
N ARG A 287 -8.04 11.91 8.37
CA ARG A 287 -7.91 10.86 7.35
C ARG A 287 -9.24 10.69 6.64
N ILE A 288 -9.31 10.89 5.34
CA ILE A 288 -10.53 10.69 4.56
C ILE A 288 -10.44 9.33 3.88
N ALA A 289 -11.32 8.39 4.26
CA ALA A 289 -11.33 7.06 3.67
C ALA A 289 -12.36 6.96 2.55
N THR A 290 -11.90 6.80 1.31
CA THR A 290 -12.73 6.67 0.10
C THR A 290 -12.21 5.55 -0.79
N ARG A 291 -13.12 4.79 -1.40
CA ARG A 291 -12.75 3.86 -2.49
C ARG A 291 -13.17 4.39 -3.87
N SER A 292 -13.77 5.58 -3.92
CA SER A 292 -14.23 6.16 -5.19
C SER A 292 -13.10 6.47 -6.17
N ILE A 293 -11.83 6.56 -5.73
CA ILE A 293 -10.70 6.68 -6.66
C ILE A 293 -10.62 5.48 -7.60
N SER A 294 -10.90 4.25 -7.13
CA SER A 294 -10.76 3.04 -7.95
C SER A 294 -12.00 2.73 -8.80
N TYR A 295 -13.21 2.99 -8.28
CA TYR A 295 -14.44 2.58 -8.93
C TYR A 295 -15.35 3.72 -9.40
N HIS A 296 -15.06 4.99 -9.08
CA HIS A 296 -15.84 6.15 -9.52
C HIS A 296 -15.01 7.44 -9.46
N PRO A 297 -13.89 7.51 -10.21
CA PRO A 297 -12.96 8.65 -10.18
C PRO A 297 -13.65 9.97 -10.50
N ALA A 298 -14.68 9.96 -11.36
CA ALA A 298 -15.54 11.11 -11.65
C ALA A 298 -16.14 11.79 -10.41
N LEU A 299 -16.27 11.08 -9.28
CA LEU A 299 -16.71 11.70 -8.03
C LEU A 299 -15.78 12.83 -7.58
N LEU A 300 -14.48 12.73 -7.85
CA LEU A 300 -13.47 13.72 -7.46
C LEU A 300 -13.20 14.76 -8.55
N THR A 301 -13.28 14.37 -9.83
CA THR A 301 -12.93 15.20 -10.98
C THR A 301 -14.11 16.00 -11.55
N ALA A 302 -15.36 15.56 -11.36
CA ALA A 302 -16.54 16.28 -11.82
C ALA A 302 -16.77 17.62 -11.09
N ASN A 303 -17.67 18.45 -11.65
CA ASN A 303 -17.97 19.80 -11.15
C ASN A 303 -16.70 20.67 -11.05
N ASP A 304 -15.94 20.73 -12.13
CA ASP A 304 -14.67 21.48 -12.23
C ASP A 304 -13.66 21.09 -11.14
N GLY A 305 -13.59 19.80 -10.80
CA GLY A 305 -12.67 19.27 -9.78
C GLY A 305 -12.89 19.85 -8.39
N PHE A 306 -14.16 20.13 -7.99
CA PHE A 306 -14.46 20.75 -6.70
C PHE A 306 -13.75 20.07 -5.53
N TRP A 307 -13.76 18.74 -5.47
CA TRP A 307 -13.16 18.01 -4.35
C TRP A 307 -11.65 18.14 -4.32
N LEU A 308 -10.98 17.99 -5.47
CA LEU A 308 -9.54 18.17 -5.58
C LEU A 308 -9.14 19.60 -5.14
N SER A 309 -9.82 20.62 -5.68
CA SER A 309 -9.61 22.02 -5.30
C SER A 309 -9.89 22.29 -3.81
N TYR A 310 -10.97 21.71 -3.27
CA TYR A 310 -11.32 21.85 -1.85
C TYR A 310 -10.25 21.22 -0.95
N LEU A 311 -9.83 19.99 -1.24
CA LEU A 311 -8.82 19.26 -0.47
C LEU A 311 -7.47 19.98 -0.49
N LYS A 312 -7.01 20.44 -1.65
CA LYS A 312 -5.77 21.24 -1.80
C LYS A 312 -5.81 22.48 -0.92
N ARG A 313 -6.90 23.25 -0.99
CA ARG A 313 -7.08 24.44 -0.14
C ARG A 313 -7.10 24.08 1.35
N LYS A 314 -7.83 23.03 1.75
CA LYS A 314 -7.90 22.63 3.16
C LYS A 314 -6.58 22.08 3.70
N GLN A 315 -5.80 21.42 2.86
CA GLN A 315 -4.46 21.00 3.22
C GLN A 315 -3.56 22.21 3.54
N LEU A 316 -3.66 23.30 2.79
CA LEU A 316 -2.94 24.55 3.08
C LEU A 316 -3.44 25.21 4.38
N GLU A 317 -4.75 25.30 4.59
CA GLU A 317 -5.35 25.86 5.81
C GLU A 317 -4.96 25.06 7.07
N LEU A 318 -4.97 23.72 6.99
CA LEU A 318 -4.59 22.85 8.11
C LEU A 318 -3.10 22.93 8.42
N LYS A 319 -2.24 23.06 7.40
CA LYS A 319 -0.79 23.23 7.57
C LYS A 319 -0.46 24.46 8.41
N GLN A 320 -1.19 25.57 8.24
CA GLN A 320 -1.01 26.78 9.05
C GLN A 320 -1.27 26.56 10.56
N LYS A 321 -1.95 25.46 10.92
CA LYS A 321 -2.25 25.05 12.29
C LYS A 321 -1.47 23.80 12.72
N ASN A 322 -0.42 23.42 11.98
CA ASN A 322 0.37 22.19 12.19
C ASN A 322 -0.47 20.91 12.10
N LYS A 323 -1.41 20.85 11.15
CA LYS A 323 -2.29 19.70 10.90
C LYS A 323 -2.19 19.23 9.45
N LYS A 324 -2.71 18.04 9.16
CA LYS A 324 -2.72 17.47 7.80
C LYS A 324 -4.00 16.71 7.46
N ILE A 325 -4.31 16.65 6.17
CA ILE A 325 -5.25 15.69 5.56
C ILE A 325 -4.45 14.58 4.91
N GLU A 326 -4.96 13.36 5.01
CA GLU A 326 -4.46 12.19 4.28
C GLU A 326 -5.64 11.45 3.67
N ILE A 327 -5.46 10.86 2.48
CA ILE A 327 -6.49 10.06 1.81
C ILE A 327 -6.16 8.59 1.98
N ALA A 328 -7.08 7.85 2.58
CA ALA A 328 -7.07 6.39 2.58
C ALA A 328 -7.88 5.90 1.38
N THR A 329 -7.29 5.05 0.55
CA THR A 329 -8.02 4.41 -0.55
C THR A 329 -7.76 2.92 -0.64
N HIS A 330 -8.61 2.23 -1.40
CA HIS A 330 -8.63 0.77 -1.48
C HIS A 330 -8.50 0.32 -2.94
N PHE A 331 -7.53 -0.53 -3.21
CA PHE A 331 -7.38 -1.26 -4.46
C PHE A 331 -7.12 -2.73 -4.15
N VAL A 332 -7.74 -3.65 -4.89
CA VAL A 332 -7.62 -5.10 -4.67
C VAL A 332 -6.87 -5.78 -5.81
N HIS A 333 -7.03 -5.31 -7.04
CA HIS A 333 -6.49 -5.93 -8.26
C HIS A 333 -5.93 -4.85 -9.22
N PRO A 334 -4.88 -5.12 -10.03
CA PRO A 334 -4.30 -4.17 -10.97
C PRO A 334 -5.30 -3.59 -11.98
N ASP A 335 -6.30 -4.37 -12.42
CA ASP A 335 -7.37 -3.91 -13.32
C ASP A 335 -8.31 -2.83 -12.70
N GLU A 336 -8.25 -2.59 -11.39
CA GLU A 336 -8.93 -1.43 -10.78
C GLU A 336 -8.21 -0.11 -11.08
N VAL A 337 -6.95 -0.17 -11.48
CA VAL A 337 -6.16 1.01 -11.80
C VAL A 337 -6.63 1.57 -13.14
N SER A 338 -7.15 2.79 -13.10
CA SER A 338 -7.48 3.57 -14.30
C SER A 338 -6.55 4.77 -14.40
N VAL A 339 -6.37 5.31 -15.61
CA VAL A 339 -5.57 6.53 -15.83
C VAL A 339 -6.07 7.69 -14.97
N GLN A 340 -7.40 7.86 -14.88
CA GLN A 340 -8.04 8.86 -14.01
C GLN A 340 -7.73 8.64 -12.53
N GLY A 341 -7.68 7.38 -12.07
CA GLY A 341 -7.30 7.05 -10.70
C GLY A 341 -5.84 7.41 -10.40
N LEU A 342 -4.94 7.13 -11.35
CA LEU A 342 -3.52 7.49 -11.26
C LEU A 342 -3.31 9.01 -11.25
N GLU A 343 -4.01 9.75 -12.11
CA GLU A 343 -4.00 11.23 -12.14
C GLU A 343 -4.46 11.83 -10.80
N ILE A 344 -5.56 11.33 -10.23
CA ILE A 344 -6.07 11.79 -8.93
C ILE A 344 -5.01 11.59 -7.84
N ILE A 345 -4.37 10.42 -7.81
CA ILE A 345 -3.32 10.11 -6.82
C ILE A 345 -2.13 11.06 -7.01
N SER A 346 -1.63 11.16 -8.24
CA SER A 346 -0.55 12.07 -8.61
C SER A 346 -0.84 13.51 -8.18
N GLU A 347 -2.02 14.02 -8.49
CA GLU A 347 -2.42 15.39 -8.22
C GLU A 347 -2.47 15.70 -6.72
N LEU A 348 -3.00 14.75 -5.93
CA LEU A 348 -3.07 14.86 -4.47
C LEU A 348 -1.68 14.84 -3.85
N VAL A 349 -0.82 13.88 -4.25
CA VAL A 349 0.53 13.73 -3.70
C VAL A 349 1.41 14.91 -4.09
N SER A 350 1.35 15.36 -5.34
CA SER A 350 2.05 16.55 -5.83
C SER A 350 1.65 17.83 -5.07
N SER A 351 0.44 17.86 -4.50
CA SER A 351 -0.06 18.94 -3.65
C SER A 351 0.29 18.77 -2.15
N GLY A 352 1.06 17.73 -1.82
CA GLY A 352 1.45 17.38 -0.47
C GLY A 352 0.31 16.86 0.40
N ILE A 353 -0.66 16.15 -0.20
CA ILE A 353 -1.68 15.34 0.45
C ILE A 353 -1.30 13.86 0.26
N PRO A 354 -0.83 13.17 1.31
CA PRO A 354 -0.50 11.75 1.20
C PRO A 354 -1.72 10.91 0.83
N VAL A 355 -1.53 9.98 -0.10
CA VAL A 355 -2.51 8.94 -0.45
C VAL A 355 -1.93 7.59 -0.06
N TYR A 356 -2.65 6.83 0.75
CA TYR A 356 -2.23 5.49 1.15
C TYR A 356 -3.27 4.43 0.82
N VAL A 357 -2.78 3.24 0.49
CA VAL A 357 -3.56 2.14 -0.07
C VAL A 357 -3.76 1.05 0.98
N GLN A 358 -4.98 0.56 1.09
CA GLN A 358 -5.32 -0.62 1.88
C GLN A 358 -5.99 -1.66 0.99
N THR A 359 -5.54 -2.90 1.07
CA THR A 359 -5.90 -3.97 0.16
C THR A 359 -6.50 -5.13 0.93
N PRO A 360 -7.82 -5.37 0.83
CA PRO A 360 -8.42 -6.63 1.25
C PRO A 360 -7.77 -7.82 0.54
N PHE A 361 -7.40 -8.86 1.29
CA PHE A 361 -6.91 -10.13 0.74
C PHE A 361 -8.10 -11.04 0.43
N LEU A 362 -8.33 -11.35 -0.85
CA LEU A 362 -9.46 -12.12 -1.34
C LEU A 362 -8.95 -13.40 -2.02
N GLY A 363 -9.38 -14.55 -1.50
CA GLY A 363 -9.07 -15.85 -2.11
C GLY A 363 -9.60 -15.94 -3.55
N GLY A 364 -8.76 -16.45 -4.46
CA GLY A 364 -9.00 -16.55 -5.90
C GLY A 364 -8.97 -15.20 -6.63
N CYS A 365 -8.27 -14.19 -6.11
CA CYS A 365 -8.21 -12.86 -6.75
C CYS A 365 -6.86 -12.16 -6.58
N ASN A 366 -6.29 -12.14 -5.37
CA ASN A 366 -5.00 -11.51 -5.10
C ASN A 366 -4.15 -12.30 -4.10
N ASP A 367 -4.27 -13.62 -4.16
CA ASP A 367 -3.71 -14.60 -3.22
C ASP A 367 -2.50 -15.38 -3.76
N THR A 368 -1.95 -15.00 -4.91
CA THR A 368 -0.74 -15.59 -5.51
C THR A 368 0.50 -14.73 -5.23
N GLY A 369 0.36 -13.41 -5.41
CA GLY A 369 1.37 -12.39 -5.12
C GLY A 369 1.69 -11.50 -6.31
N GLU A 370 1.65 -12.06 -7.52
CA GLU A 370 1.93 -11.41 -8.80
C GLU A 370 1.01 -10.20 -9.04
N GLU A 371 -0.29 -10.33 -8.81
CA GLU A 371 -1.25 -9.24 -9.04
C GLU A 371 -0.99 -8.09 -8.07
N LEU A 372 -0.54 -8.38 -6.84
CA LEU A 372 -0.19 -7.37 -5.86
C LEU A 372 1.14 -6.67 -6.20
N VAL A 373 2.11 -7.37 -6.79
CA VAL A 373 3.34 -6.75 -7.31
C VAL A 373 2.98 -5.71 -8.37
N GLU A 374 2.18 -6.09 -9.36
CA GLU A 374 1.75 -5.19 -10.44
C GLU A 374 0.95 -3.99 -9.88
N LEU A 375 -0.04 -4.27 -9.02
CA LEU A 375 -0.87 -3.25 -8.40
C LEU A 375 -0.04 -2.24 -7.62
N PHE A 376 0.85 -2.71 -6.74
CA PHE A 376 1.63 -1.84 -5.87
C PHE A 376 2.68 -1.07 -6.67
N CYS A 377 3.33 -1.66 -7.67
CA CYS A 377 4.23 -0.93 -8.57
C CYS A 377 3.52 0.25 -9.26
N ARG A 378 2.34 0.01 -9.87
CA ARG A 378 1.55 1.07 -10.53
C ARG A 378 1.18 2.19 -9.56
N LEU A 379 0.60 1.87 -8.42
CA LEU A 379 0.19 2.88 -7.44
C LEU A 379 1.37 3.62 -6.80
N ARG A 380 2.47 2.91 -6.52
CA ARG A 380 3.67 3.47 -5.90
C ARG A 380 4.32 4.51 -6.80
N SER A 381 4.34 4.26 -8.10
CA SER A 381 4.99 5.10 -9.10
C SER A 381 4.39 6.52 -9.13
N VAL A 382 3.08 6.66 -9.01
CA VAL A 382 2.37 7.96 -8.96
C VAL A 382 2.27 8.57 -7.57
N GLY A 383 2.97 8.01 -6.58
CA GLY A 383 3.10 8.62 -5.25
C GLY A 383 2.30 7.97 -4.12
N ALA A 384 1.51 6.94 -4.38
CA ALA A 384 0.78 6.26 -3.31
C ALA A 384 1.73 5.52 -2.35
N GLU A 385 1.26 5.30 -1.12
CA GLU A 385 1.95 4.53 -0.08
C GLU A 385 1.17 3.28 0.28
N MET A 386 1.81 2.11 0.18
CA MET A 386 1.19 0.83 0.54
C MET A 386 1.14 0.72 2.06
N HIS A 387 -0.05 0.55 2.63
CA HIS A 387 -0.24 0.59 4.07
C HIS A 387 -0.61 -0.77 4.65
N TYR A 388 -1.76 -1.34 4.27
CA TYR A 388 -2.24 -2.60 4.82
C TYR A 388 -2.65 -3.57 3.72
N VAL A 389 -2.26 -4.84 3.86
CA VAL A 389 -3.01 -5.97 3.30
C VAL A 389 -3.83 -6.58 4.44
N PHE A 390 -5.15 -6.53 4.34
CA PHE A 390 -6.04 -7.10 5.35
C PHE A 390 -6.28 -8.58 5.06
N MET A 391 -5.60 -9.44 5.81
CA MET A 391 -5.68 -10.89 5.65
C MET A 391 -6.20 -11.59 6.92
N PRO A 392 -6.94 -12.70 6.77
CA PRO A 392 -7.61 -13.11 5.55
C PRO A 392 -8.81 -12.19 5.27
N CYS A 393 -9.56 -12.42 4.18
CA CYS A 393 -10.84 -11.74 4.00
C CYS A 393 -11.71 -11.95 5.25
N SER A 394 -12.36 -10.88 5.72
CA SER A 394 -13.15 -10.95 6.93
C SER A 394 -14.28 -11.98 6.81
N PRO A 395 -14.48 -12.83 7.84
CA PRO A 395 -15.31 -14.03 7.77
C PRO A 395 -16.80 -13.70 7.95
N LEU A 396 -17.34 -12.83 7.10
CA LEU A 396 -18.75 -12.44 7.11
C LEU A 396 -19.63 -13.50 6.45
N ARG A 397 -20.92 -13.51 6.79
CA ARG A 397 -21.92 -14.30 6.06
C ARG A 397 -21.92 -13.94 4.57
N GLY A 398 -21.98 -14.95 3.73
CA GLY A 398 -21.87 -14.81 2.29
C GLY A 398 -20.49 -14.41 1.75
N ASN A 399 -19.42 -14.48 2.57
CA ASN A 399 -18.04 -14.24 2.10
C ASN A 399 -17.21 -15.52 2.02
N ARG A 400 -17.82 -16.71 2.15
CA ARG A 400 -17.10 -17.99 2.14
C ARG A 400 -16.13 -18.14 0.97
N LYS A 401 -16.57 -17.74 -0.23
CA LYS A 401 -15.78 -17.79 -1.47
C LYS A 401 -14.47 -16.98 -1.42
N TYR A 402 -14.44 -15.89 -0.63
CA TYR A 402 -13.25 -15.04 -0.48
C TYR A 402 -12.27 -15.52 0.59
N ARG A 403 -12.60 -16.56 1.36
CA ARG A 403 -11.77 -17.01 2.47
C ARG A 403 -10.54 -17.74 1.95
N SER A 404 -9.40 -17.41 2.55
CA SER A 404 -8.12 -18.11 2.40
C SER A 404 -7.52 -18.37 3.78
N PRO A 405 -6.72 -19.43 3.95
CA PRO A 405 -5.92 -19.63 5.14
C PRO A 405 -4.95 -18.46 5.42
N ILE A 406 -4.54 -18.32 6.69
CA ILE A 406 -3.52 -17.33 7.09
C ILE A 406 -2.19 -17.57 6.36
N SER A 407 -1.79 -18.84 6.21
CA SER A 407 -0.56 -19.24 5.52
C SER A 407 -0.47 -18.74 4.08
N ASP A 408 -1.59 -18.60 3.35
CA ASP A 408 -1.56 -18.02 2.00
C ASP A 408 -1.12 -16.56 2.00
N GLY A 409 -1.66 -15.77 2.94
CA GLY A 409 -1.26 -14.38 3.05
C GLY A 409 0.19 -14.21 3.53
N LEU A 410 0.71 -15.13 4.35
CA LEU A 410 2.12 -15.16 4.75
C LEU A 410 3.06 -15.60 3.60
N ARG A 411 2.63 -16.55 2.77
CA ARG A 411 3.32 -16.92 1.54
C ARG A 411 3.38 -15.72 0.57
N VAL A 412 2.25 -15.02 0.39
CA VAL A 412 2.21 -13.79 -0.42
C VAL A 412 3.13 -12.71 0.18
N ALA A 413 3.17 -12.54 1.50
CA ALA A 413 4.10 -11.60 2.14
C ALA A 413 5.57 -11.91 1.81
N SER A 414 5.93 -13.19 1.78
CA SER A 414 7.28 -13.65 1.40
C SER A 414 7.55 -13.39 -0.09
N PHE A 415 6.59 -13.70 -0.96
CA PHE A 415 6.69 -13.42 -2.40
C PHE A 415 6.88 -11.92 -2.68
N LEU A 416 6.06 -11.08 -2.05
CA LEU A 416 6.18 -9.63 -2.18
C LEU A 416 7.54 -9.12 -1.70
N ARG A 417 8.08 -9.67 -0.61
CA ARG A 417 9.40 -9.27 -0.12
C ARG A 417 10.53 -9.54 -1.11
N ALA A 418 10.42 -10.60 -1.91
CA ALA A 418 11.40 -10.93 -2.94
C ALA A 418 11.21 -10.10 -4.24
N HIS A 419 10.00 -9.57 -4.48
CA HIS A 419 9.61 -8.99 -5.78
C HIS A 419 9.29 -7.50 -5.75
N LEU A 420 9.15 -6.89 -4.58
CA LEU A 420 8.91 -5.47 -4.43
C LEU A 420 10.07 -4.77 -3.74
N SER A 421 10.31 -3.53 -4.13
CA SER A 421 11.17 -2.66 -3.34
C SER A 421 10.57 -2.46 -1.94
N ASP A 422 11.42 -2.30 -0.92
CA ASP A 422 11.01 -2.17 0.48
C ASP A 422 9.94 -1.08 0.69
N ARG A 423 10.00 0.05 -0.02
CA ARG A 423 8.99 1.12 0.08
C ARG A 423 7.60 0.75 -0.44
N ALA A 424 7.47 -0.38 -1.11
CA ALA A 424 6.21 -0.91 -1.61
C ALA A 424 5.61 -2.03 -0.75
N ILE A 425 6.30 -2.49 0.31
CA ILE A 425 5.81 -3.57 1.18
C ILE A 425 4.76 -3.04 2.17
N PRO A 426 3.49 -3.48 2.12
CA PRO A 426 2.49 -3.15 3.13
C PRO A 426 2.69 -3.94 4.42
N HIS A 427 2.05 -3.51 5.52
CA HIS A 427 1.88 -4.38 6.68
C HIS A 427 0.78 -5.41 6.40
N PHE A 428 1.05 -6.68 6.68
CA PHE A 428 0.05 -7.74 6.62
C PHE A 428 -0.69 -7.81 7.95
N THR A 429 -1.99 -7.57 7.92
CA THR A 429 -2.76 -7.24 9.13
C THR A 429 -4.08 -8.00 9.20
N THR A 430 -4.39 -8.57 10.36
CA THR A 430 -5.74 -9.06 10.69
C THR A 430 -6.49 -8.02 11.52
N SER A 431 -7.72 -7.71 11.13
CA SER A 431 -8.63 -6.90 11.95
C SER A 431 -9.44 -7.82 12.87
N THR A 432 -8.97 -8.02 14.09
CA THR A 432 -9.70 -8.78 15.11
C THR A 432 -10.81 -7.95 15.73
N ALA A 433 -11.64 -8.59 16.56
CA ALA A 433 -12.72 -7.93 17.29
C ALA A 433 -12.22 -6.84 18.26
N ILE A 434 -10.98 -6.94 18.74
CA ILE A 434 -10.40 -6.04 19.75
C ILE A 434 -9.34 -5.08 19.18
N GLY A 435 -9.01 -5.20 17.90
CA GLY A 435 -8.04 -4.30 17.27
C GLY A 435 -7.37 -4.91 16.06
N LYS A 436 -6.51 -4.13 15.42
CA LYS A 436 -5.69 -4.61 14.31
C LYS A 436 -4.43 -5.25 14.85
N ILE A 437 -4.04 -6.36 14.25
CA ILE A 437 -2.82 -7.12 14.55
C ILE A 437 -2.02 -7.25 13.27
N ASP A 438 -0.78 -6.75 13.30
CA ASP A 438 0.16 -6.83 12.20
C ASP A 438 1.01 -8.10 12.44
N TRP A 439 0.97 -9.03 11.48
CA TRP A 439 1.59 -10.35 11.60
C TRP A 439 3.11 -10.25 11.69
N GLY A 440 3.70 -11.11 12.51
CA GLY A 440 5.15 -11.10 12.76
C GLY A 440 5.63 -9.87 13.52
N SER A 441 4.76 -9.07 14.12
CA SER A 441 5.20 -7.89 14.88
C SER A 441 4.37 -7.69 16.14
N SER A 442 3.10 -7.33 15.96
CA SER A 442 2.20 -7.07 17.09
C SER A 442 1.33 -8.27 17.48
N GLY A 443 1.46 -9.39 16.78
CA GLY A 443 0.80 -10.64 17.15
C GLY A 443 1.05 -11.79 16.16
N TRP A 444 0.63 -12.97 16.58
CA TRP A 444 0.80 -14.26 15.89
C TRP A 444 -0.30 -15.24 16.32
N ALA A 445 -0.44 -16.36 15.62
CA ALA A 445 -1.37 -17.42 16.00
C ALA A 445 -0.78 -18.27 17.12
N VAL A 446 -1.54 -18.44 18.21
CA VAL A 446 -1.13 -19.20 19.40
C VAL A 446 -1.50 -20.66 19.21
N GLU A 447 -2.79 -20.92 19.01
CA GLU A 447 -3.35 -22.26 18.86
C GLU A 447 -4.68 -22.20 18.12
N VAL A 448 -5.12 -23.35 17.60
CA VAL A 448 -6.51 -23.55 17.19
C VAL A 448 -7.38 -23.60 18.45
N ASP A 449 -8.53 -22.95 18.42
CA ASP A 449 -9.44 -22.94 19.57
C ASP A 449 -9.91 -24.38 19.88
N PRO A 450 -9.63 -24.91 21.08
CA PRO A 450 -9.95 -26.29 21.44
C PRO A 450 -11.46 -26.56 21.49
N ASP A 451 -12.27 -25.52 21.73
CA ASP A 451 -13.72 -25.63 21.81
C ASP A 451 -14.40 -25.49 20.43
N ASP A 452 -13.74 -24.85 19.47
CA ASP A 452 -14.27 -24.62 18.13
C ASP A 452 -13.15 -24.49 17.07
N LYS A 453 -12.93 -25.56 16.31
CA LYS A 453 -11.87 -25.65 15.29
C LYS A 453 -12.00 -24.64 14.13
N GLN A 454 -13.10 -23.89 14.03
CA GLN A 454 -13.23 -22.79 13.06
C GLN A 454 -12.48 -21.52 13.50
N TYR A 455 -12.03 -21.46 14.76
CA TYR A 455 -11.37 -20.30 15.35
C TYR A 455 -9.91 -20.57 15.71
N LEU A 456 -9.14 -19.49 15.70
CA LEU A 456 -7.77 -19.41 16.19
C LEU A 456 -7.72 -18.41 17.34
N TRP A 457 -6.83 -18.66 18.29
CA TRP A 457 -6.42 -17.65 19.26
C TRP A 457 -5.21 -16.89 18.72
N ILE A 458 -5.36 -15.58 18.52
CA ILE A 458 -4.32 -14.68 18.01
C ILE A 458 -3.79 -13.84 19.17
N ARG A 459 -2.48 -13.91 19.44
CA ARG A 459 -1.80 -13.08 20.43
C ARG A 459 -1.97 -11.60 20.08
N THR A 460 -2.27 -10.76 21.07
CA THR A 460 -2.37 -9.32 20.90
C THR A 460 -1.53 -8.55 21.93
N PRO A 461 -1.16 -7.29 21.66
CA PRO A 461 -0.41 -6.50 22.61
C PRO A 461 -1.33 -5.79 23.61
N TYR A 462 -2.65 -5.95 23.51
CA TYR A 462 -3.64 -5.23 24.32
C TYR A 462 -3.91 -5.97 25.63
N SER A 463 -4.03 -5.22 26.72
CA SER A 463 -4.50 -5.74 28.01
C SER A 463 -5.95 -5.34 28.27
N GLN A 464 -6.55 -5.83 29.36
CA GLN A 464 -7.88 -5.39 29.75
C GLN A 464 -7.89 -3.91 30.18
N GLU A 465 -6.89 -3.50 30.97
CA GLU A 465 -6.72 -2.13 31.48
C GLU A 465 -6.61 -1.12 30.34
N TYR A 466 -6.00 -1.52 29.22
CA TYR A 466 -5.92 -0.68 28.02
C TYR A 466 -7.30 -0.24 27.53
N PHE A 467 -8.30 -1.13 27.51
CA PHE A 467 -9.66 -0.81 27.06
C PHE A 467 -10.47 -0.05 28.11
N GLU A 468 -10.24 -0.30 29.40
CA GLU A 468 -10.96 0.37 30.50
C GLU A 468 -10.82 1.90 30.44
N VAL A 469 -9.71 2.41 29.91
CA VAL A 469 -9.43 3.85 29.77
C VAL A 469 -10.41 4.58 28.83
N PHE A 470 -10.87 3.94 27.75
CA PHE A 470 -11.67 4.61 26.72
C PHE A 470 -12.96 3.88 26.32
N ALA A 471 -13.10 2.60 26.67
CA ALA A 471 -14.24 1.76 26.36
C ALA A 471 -14.66 0.91 27.58
N PRO A 472 -14.99 1.51 28.74
CA PRO A 472 -15.25 0.78 29.99
C PRO A 472 -16.48 -0.15 29.94
N LEU A 473 -17.37 0.03 28.98
CA LEU A 473 -18.55 -0.84 28.77
C LEU A 473 -18.27 -2.04 27.82
N LEU A 474 -17.02 -2.21 27.37
CA LEU A 474 -16.69 -3.21 26.36
C LEU A 474 -16.60 -4.59 27.02
N ASN A 475 -17.52 -5.48 26.65
CA ASN A 475 -17.45 -6.88 27.09
C ASN A 475 -16.56 -7.67 26.13
N LEU A 476 -15.41 -8.12 26.63
CA LEU A 476 -14.41 -8.86 25.87
C LEU A 476 -14.54 -10.38 26.00
N GLY A 477 -15.30 -10.90 26.97
CA GLY A 477 -15.22 -12.30 27.40
C GLY A 477 -15.64 -13.35 26.38
N TYR A 478 -16.24 -12.96 25.25
CA TYR A 478 -16.61 -13.86 24.15
C TYR A 478 -15.71 -13.72 22.91
N VAL A 479 -14.83 -12.72 22.89
CA VAL A 479 -13.91 -12.41 21.77
C VAL A 479 -12.45 -12.40 22.16
N ALA A 480 -12.13 -12.43 23.46
CA ALA A 480 -10.76 -12.44 23.95
C ALA A 480 -10.63 -13.15 25.30
N ARG A 481 -9.43 -13.65 25.60
CA ARG A 481 -9.06 -14.25 26.89
C ARG A 481 -7.74 -13.68 27.40
N PRO A 482 -7.53 -13.54 28.72
CA PRO A 482 -6.22 -13.21 29.27
C PRO A 482 -5.21 -14.34 29.02
N ASN A 483 -3.95 -13.99 28.82
CA ASN A 483 -2.83 -14.92 28.72
C ASN A 483 -1.82 -14.69 29.86
N SER A 484 -0.77 -15.52 29.94
CA SER A 484 0.23 -15.47 31.01
C SER A 484 1.08 -14.19 31.01
N GLU A 485 1.11 -13.45 29.89
CA GLU A 485 1.88 -12.21 29.74
C GLU A 485 1.09 -10.96 30.19
N GLY A 486 -0.12 -11.14 30.74
CA GLY A 486 -0.99 -10.04 31.13
C GLY A 486 -1.62 -9.29 29.96
N THR A 487 -1.51 -9.82 28.73
CA THR A 487 -2.24 -9.32 27.56
C THR A 487 -3.40 -10.25 27.20
N LEU A 488 -4.03 -10.02 26.06
CA LEU A 488 -5.17 -10.77 25.57
C LEU A 488 -4.82 -11.56 24.30
N ASP A 489 -5.33 -12.79 24.23
CA ASP A 489 -5.48 -13.50 22.96
C ASP A 489 -6.88 -13.20 22.39
N ALA A 490 -6.95 -12.77 21.14
CA ALA A 490 -8.20 -12.51 20.43
C ALA A 490 -8.67 -13.77 19.69
N ARG A 491 -9.94 -14.12 19.87
CA ARG A 491 -10.60 -15.20 19.13
C ARG A 491 -10.92 -14.74 17.72
N PHE A 492 -10.47 -15.46 16.70
CA PHE A 492 -10.65 -15.07 15.31
C PHE A 492 -11.01 -16.25 14.41
N MET A 493 -12.07 -16.13 13.61
CA MET A 493 -12.53 -17.20 12.72
C MET A 493 -11.65 -17.24 11.45
N ALA A 494 -10.74 -18.20 11.38
CA ALA A 494 -9.86 -18.41 10.23
C ALA A 494 -9.27 -19.83 10.23
N ASN A 495 -8.80 -20.27 9.07
CA ASN A 495 -7.98 -21.46 8.96
C ASN A 495 -6.51 -21.04 8.98
N ILE A 496 -5.66 -21.73 9.74
CA ILE A 496 -4.21 -21.48 9.73
C ILE A 496 -3.55 -21.96 8.43
N GLY A 497 -4.03 -23.09 7.89
CA GLY A 497 -3.51 -23.77 6.70
C GLY A 497 -2.24 -24.57 6.95
N ASP A 498 -1.19 -23.93 7.48
CA ASP A 498 0.08 -24.57 7.83
C ASP A 498 0.36 -24.41 9.33
N GLU A 499 0.47 -25.53 10.05
CA GLU A 499 0.62 -25.57 11.51
C GLU A 499 1.95 -24.99 11.98
N ARG A 500 2.97 -24.83 11.12
CA ARG A 500 4.22 -24.13 11.47
C ARG A 500 4.00 -22.69 11.94
N TRP A 501 2.87 -22.09 11.57
CA TRP A 501 2.48 -20.74 11.99
C TRP A 501 1.74 -20.69 13.33
N LEU A 502 1.51 -21.83 13.99
CA LEU A 502 1.05 -21.90 15.38
C LEU A 502 2.27 -21.80 16.31
N VAL A 503 2.68 -20.57 16.61
CA VAL A 503 3.91 -20.27 17.37
C VAL A 503 3.75 -20.59 18.87
N GLY A 504 2.52 -20.66 19.38
CA GLY A 504 2.28 -20.88 20.81
C GLY A 504 2.49 -19.63 21.67
N SER A 505 2.80 -19.84 22.96
CA SER A 505 3.09 -18.75 23.90
C SER A 505 4.56 -18.32 23.82
N ARG A 506 4.87 -17.10 24.25
CA ARG A 506 6.26 -16.61 24.29
C ARG A 506 7.15 -17.48 25.17
N GLU A 507 6.63 -17.95 26.32
CA GLU A 507 7.32 -18.88 27.23
C GLU A 507 7.67 -20.21 26.55
N THR A 508 6.72 -20.78 25.79
CA THR A 508 6.93 -22.06 25.09
C THR A 508 7.83 -21.90 23.86
N SER A 509 7.97 -20.67 23.34
CA SER A 509 8.90 -20.31 22.26
C SER A 509 10.33 -20.04 22.76
N GLY A 510 10.61 -20.20 24.06
CA GLY A 510 11.96 -20.02 24.63
C GLY A 510 12.34 -18.58 24.96
N TYR A 511 11.45 -17.61 24.77
CA TYR A 511 11.73 -16.20 25.05
C TYR A 511 11.54 -15.89 26.55
N THR A 512 12.62 -15.67 27.29
CA THR A 512 12.52 -15.21 28.68
C THR A 512 12.22 -13.70 28.78
N PRO A 513 11.29 -13.25 29.66
CA PRO A 513 11.06 -11.83 29.96
C PRO A 513 12.21 -11.14 30.72
N ALA A 514 13.24 -11.89 31.12
CA ALA A 514 14.24 -11.52 32.14
C ALA A 514 15.23 -10.41 31.73
N TYR A 515 15.11 -9.86 30.53
CA TYR A 515 16.03 -8.81 30.06
C TYR A 515 15.76 -7.43 30.70
N LEU A 516 14.57 -7.21 31.25
CA LEU A 516 14.18 -5.94 31.90
C LEU A 516 15.09 -5.56 33.09
N ASP A 517 15.91 -6.48 33.59
CA ASP A 517 16.91 -6.26 34.64
C ASP A 517 18.35 -5.98 34.11
N ARG A 518 18.53 -5.59 32.83
CA ARG A 518 19.85 -5.08 32.39
C ARG A 518 20.21 -3.81 33.17
N GLU A 519 21.43 -3.75 33.72
CA GLU A 519 21.99 -2.51 34.25
C GLU A 519 21.96 -1.43 33.15
N ARG A 520 21.33 -0.28 33.46
CA ARG A 520 21.32 0.85 32.52
C ARG A 520 22.75 1.25 32.21
N PHE A 521 23.06 1.37 30.93
CA PHE A 521 24.30 1.99 30.49
C PHE A 521 24.38 3.40 31.12
N PRO A 522 25.51 3.79 31.72
CA PRO A 522 25.62 5.12 32.31
C PRO A 522 25.32 6.21 31.26
N ASP A 523 24.47 7.18 31.61
CA ASP A 523 23.98 8.22 30.67
C ASP A 523 25.12 8.93 29.92
N GLN A 524 26.25 9.17 30.59
CA GLN A 524 27.43 9.78 29.98
C GLN A 524 28.04 8.89 28.88
N LEU A 525 28.19 7.59 29.14
CA LEU A 525 28.74 6.63 28.17
C LEU A 525 27.78 6.44 26.98
N ALA A 526 26.47 6.45 27.22
CA ALA A 526 25.47 6.40 26.15
C ALA A 526 25.57 7.65 25.25
N ALA A 527 25.73 8.85 25.84
CA ALA A 527 25.89 10.09 25.09
C ALA A 527 27.20 10.13 24.27
N GLU A 528 28.32 9.69 24.85
CA GLU A 528 29.61 9.57 24.15
C GLU A 528 29.54 8.56 23.00
N SER A 529 28.89 7.42 23.23
CA SER A 529 28.66 6.39 22.21
C SER A 529 27.76 6.89 21.08
N LEU A 530 26.67 7.60 21.40
CA LEU A 530 25.81 8.23 20.41
C LEU A 530 26.60 9.22 19.54
N GLN A 531 27.47 10.05 20.13
CA GLN A 531 28.31 10.99 19.36
C GLN A 531 29.29 10.27 18.43
N ALA A 532 29.84 9.12 18.85
CA ALA A 532 30.69 8.30 18.01
C ALA A 532 29.91 7.68 16.85
N LEU A 533 28.73 7.11 17.12
CA LEU A 533 27.85 6.51 16.11
C LEU A 533 27.34 7.56 15.12
N GLN A 534 27.02 8.77 15.57
CA GLN A 534 26.64 9.90 14.71
C GLN A 534 27.77 10.31 13.76
N ARG A 535 29.02 10.31 14.25
CA ARG A 535 30.19 10.59 13.41
C ARG A 535 30.36 9.52 12.35
N GLN A 536 30.25 8.25 12.73
CA GLN A 536 30.30 7.13 11.80
C GLN A 536 29.17 7.19 10.77
N ALA A 537 27.94 7.50 11.19
CA ALA A 537 26.79 7.64 10.29
C ALA A 537 27.00 8.78 9.28
N ARG A 538 27.68 9.86 9.66
CA ARG A 538 27.98 10.99 8.78
C ARG A 538 29.11 10.68 7.80
N GLU A 539 30.14 9.96 8.24
CA GLU A 539 31.30 9.61 7.43
C GLU A 539 31.02 8.44 6.48
N ASN A 540 30.18 7.50 6.89
CA ASN A 540 29.85 6.29 6.13
C ASN A 540 28.41 6.34 5.57
N GLN A 541 28.31 6.79 4.32
CA GLN A 541 27.09 6.74 3.52
C GLN A 541 27.08 5.56 2.53
N GLU A 542 28.11 4.71 2.56
CA GLU A 542 28.32 3.64 1.60
C GLU A 542 27.19 2.60 1.65
N GLY A 543 26.94 1.98 0.49
CA GLY A 543 25.97 0.91 0.35
C GLY A 543 26.41 -0.36 1.06
N PRO A 544 25.48 -1.27 1.38
CA PRO A 544 25.84 -2.58 1.89
C PRO A 544 26.57 -3.41 0.82
N PRO A 545 27.23 -4.51 1.21
CA PRO A 545 27.69 -5.51 0.26
C PRO A 545 26.55 -5.95 -0.67
N PRO A 546 26.83 -6.16 -1.96
CA PRO A 546 25.80 -6.60 -2.90
C PRO A 546 25.42 -8.06 -2.65
N ILE A 547 24.14 -8.40 -2.86
CA ILE A 547 23.66 -9.79 -2.76
C ILE A 547 24.22 -10.66 -3.90
N ILE A 548 24.53 -10.03 -5.03
CA ILE A 548 25.13 -10.61 -6.24
C ILE A 548 26.00 -9.52 -6.87
N ALA A 549 27.18 -9.90 -7.41
CA ALA A 549 28.06 -8.97 -8.09
C ALA A 549 27.36 -8.26 -9.27
N SER A 550 27.45 -6.93 -9.31
CA SER A 550 26.89 -6.08 -10.39
C SER A 550 27.88 -5.83 -11.54
N GLY A 551 29.12 -6.32 -11.40
CA GLY A 551 30.22 -6.02 -12.31
C GLY A 551 30.81 -4.60 -12.18
N SER A 552 30.51 -3.88 -11.09
CA SER A 552 31.06 -2.57 -10.77
C SER A 552 31.09 -2.33 -9.26
N ASP A 553 32.23 -1.85 -8.73
CA ASP A 553 32.40 -1.59 -7.29
C ASP A 553 31.53 -0.42 -6.80
N SER A 554 31.04 0.42 -7.72
CA SER A 554 30.24 1.60 -7.40
C SER A 554 28.74 1.39 -7.60
N LEU A 555 28.31 0.19 -8.00
CA LEU A 555 26.91 -0.18 -8.23
C LEU A 555 26.60 -1.42 -7.42
N HIS A 556 25.71 -1.37 -6.44
CA HIS A 556 25.43 -2.50 -5.55
C HIS A 556 24.00 -3.00 -5.76
N ARG A 557 23.85 -4.25 -6.21
CA ARG A 557 22.55 -4.92 -6.17
C ARG A 557 22.26 -5.34 -4.75
N VAL A 558 21.23 -4.75 -4.15
CA VAL A 558 20.83 -5.04 -2.76
C VAL A 558 19.51 -5.80 -2.68
N HIS A 559 18.82 -5.91 -3.81
CA HIS A 559 17.55 -6.62 -3.98
C HIS A 559 17.33 -6.87 -5.49
N LYS A 560 16.46 -7.81 -5.86
CA LYS A 560 16.03 -8.00 -7.27
C LYS A 560 15.66 -6.68 -7.93
N THR A 561 14.79 -5.89 -7.29
CA THR A 561 14.26 -4.65 -7.88
C THR A 561 15.00 -3.38 -7.50
N ARG A 562 16.06 -3.45 -6.68
CA ARG A 562 16.73 -2.26 -6.11
C ARG A 562 18.25 -2.31 -6.25
N MET A 563 18.81 -1.21 -6.73
CA MET A 563 20.25 -0.97 -6.77
C MET A 563 20.63 0.29 -5.99
N GLU A 564 21.82 0.31 -5.40
CA GLU A 564 22.44 1.50 -4.82
C GLU A 564 23.63 1.94 -5.67
N LEU A 565 23.75 3.23 -5.97
CA LEU A 565 24.75 3.78 -6.89
C LEU A 565 25.58 4.89 -6.20
N ASP A 566 26.89 4.68 -6.11
CA ASP A 566 27.84 5.72 -5.74
C ASP A 566 27.97 6.72 -6.90
N CYS A 567 27.65 7.98 -6.61
CA CYS A 567 27.68 9.05 -7.58
C CYS A 567 29.07 9.70 -7.76
N ASP A 568 30.06 9.34 -6.94
CA ASP A 568 31.40 9.94 -6.91
C ASP A 568 32.43 9.21 -7.81
N VAL A 569 32.00 8.75 -8.99
CA VAL A 569 32.83 8.02 -9.96
C VAL A 569 33.22 8.85 -11.20
N SER A 570 33.96 8.27 -12.14
CA SER A 570 34.21 8.90 -13.45
C SER A 570 32.94 8.95 -14.31
N ASP A 571 32.89 9.82 -15.33
CA ASP A 571 31.75 9.89 -16.25
C ASP A 571 31.61 8.62 -17.11
N GLU A 572 32.74 7.97 -17.42
CA GLU A 572 32.79 6.69 -18.16
C GLU A 572 32.17 5.57 -17.34
N GLU A 573 32.61 5.42 -16.08
CA GLU A 573 32.07 4.42 -15.16
C GLU A 573 30.59 4.68 -14.85
N MET A 574 30.20 5.93 -14.62
CA MET A 574 28.79 6.32 -14.44
C MET A 574 27.93 5.94 -15.64
N THR A 575 28.41 6.19 -16.86
CA THR A 575 27.68 5.80 -18.09
C THR A 575 27.51 4.29 -18.15
N GLY A 576 28.59 3.54 -17.92
CA GLY A 576 28.53 2.07 -17.87
C GLY A 576 27.59 1.53 -16.79
N ASN A 577 27.48 2.19 -15.63
CA ASN A 577 26.53 1.79 -14.57
C ASN A 577 25.08 2.06 -14.99
N LEU A 578 24.80 3.21 -15.59
CA LEU A 578 23.45 3.55 -16.07
C LEU A 578 23.00 2.62 -17.20
N ASP A 579 23.92 2.24 -18.10
CA ASP A 579 23.62 1.30 -19.19
C ASP A 579 23.31 -0.11 -18.63
N ARG A 580 24.00 -0.54 -17.57
CA ARG A 580 23.68 -1.78 -16.85
C ARG A 580 22.30 -1.73 -16.19
N ILE A 581 21.98 -0.64 -15.48
CA ILE A 581 20.65 -0.44 -14.87
C ILE A 581 19.55 -0.49 -15.95
N ALA A 582 19.79 0.15 -17.09
CA ALA A 582 18.84 0.16 -18.20
C ALA A 582 18.66 -1.22 -18.87
N ALA A 583 19.67 -2.11 -18.81
CA ALA A 583 19.58 -3.46 -19.35
C ALA A 583 18.82 -4.44 -18.44
N GLU A 584 18.61 -4.08 -17.17
CA GLU A 584 17.98 -4.96 -16.18
C GLU A 584 16.54 -4.56 -15.87
N GLU A 585 15.61 -5.15 -16.62
CA GLU A 585 14.19 -4.75 -16.65
C GLU A 585 13.45 -4.91 -15.31
N TYR A 586 13.95 -5.75 -14.41
CA TYR A 586 13.35 -5.94 -13.09
C TYR A 586 13.74 -4.83 -12.08
N VAL A 587 14.73 -3.99 -12.39
CA VAL A 587 15.17 -2.90 -11.48
C VAL A 587 14.20 -1.74 -11.59
N THR A 588 13.44 -1.46 -10.55
CA THR A 588 12.43 -0.37 -10.56
C THR A 588 12.80 0.82 -9.69
N ASP A 589 13.84 0.67 -8.86
CA ASP A 589 14.18 1.60 -7.80
C ASP A 589 15.70 1.73 -7.62
N VAL A 590 16.19 2.98 -7.68
CA VAL A 590 17.63 3.27 -7.59
C VAL A 590 17.91 4.24 -6.45
N VAL A 591 18.77 3.86 -5.52
CA VAL A 591 19.22 4.72 -4.41
C VAL A 591 20.56 5.36 -4.80
N LEU A 592 20.58 6.68 -4.83
CA LEU A 592 21.78 7.47 -5.09
C LEU A 592 22.40 7.91 -3.77
N TYR A 593 23.70 7.70 -3.64
CA TYR A 593 24.49 8.22 -2.52
C TYR A 593 25.80 8.84 -3.01
N SER A 594 26.42 9.65 -2.14
CA SER A 594 27.71 10.31 -2.39
C SER A 594 28.42 10.53 -1.07
N ARG A 595 29.76 10.39 -1.07
CA ARG A 595 30.64 10.68 0.06
C ARG A 595 30.59 12.14 0.50
N ARG A 596 30.22 13.05 -0.41
CA ARG A 596 30.03 14.49 -0.10
C ARG A 596 28.58 14.86 0.15
N ASP A 597 27.68 13.88 0.24
CA ASP A 597 26.23 14.05 0.18
C ASP A 597 25.71 14.47 -1.21
N VAL A 598 24.63 13.81 -1.62
CA VAL A 598 23.97 14.03 -2.92
C VAL A 598 23.53 15.49 -3.11
N VAL A 599 23.18 16.21 -2.04
CA VAL A 599 22.70 17.59 -2.14
C VAL A 599 23.80 18.61 -2.40
N ARG A 600 25.08 18.22 -2.24
CA ARG A 600 26.23 19.08 -2.59
C ARG A 600 26.63 18.97 -4.07
N SER A 601 26.09 17.97 -4.78
CA SER A 601 26.41 17.66 -6.17
C SER A 601 25.17 17.67 -7.10
N LEU A 602 24.15 18.47 -6.78
CA LEU A 602 22.83 18.44 -7.44
C LEU A 602 22.83 18.61 -8.97
N TYR A 603 23.83 19.28 -9.55
CA TYR A 603 23.94 19.37 -11.00
C TYR A 603 24.20 17.99 -11.63
N ARG A 604 25.19 17.26 -11.08
CA ARG A 604 25.54 15.91 -11.52
C ARG A 604 24.42 14.93 -11.19
N ILE A 605 23.89 14.98 -9.96
CA ILE A 605 22.78 14.13 -9.52
C ILE A 605 21.53 14.36 -10.38
N GLY A 606 21.24 15.60 -10.76
CA GLY A 606 20.13 15.92 -11.66
C GLY A 606 20.26 15.23 -13.02
N LYS A 607 21.45 15.22 -13.62
CA LYS A 607 21.70 14.50 -14.89
C LYS A 607 21.51 12.99 -14.76
N ILE A 608 21.95 12.41 -13.63
CA ILE A 608 21.76 10.99 -13.34
C ILE A 608 20.26 10.67 -13.25
N ILE A 609 19.50 11.46 -12.49
CA ILE A 609 18.04 11.28 -12.37
C ILE A 609 17.35 11.44 -13.73
N GLU A 610 17.73 12.43 -14.54
CA GLU A 610 17.15 12.64 -15.88
C GLU A 610 17.40 11.45 -16.81
N ARG A 611 18.59 10.82 -16.74
CA ARG A 611 18.91 9.58 -17.47
C ARG A 611 18.12 8.38 -16.96
N LEU A 612 18.03 8.22 -15.65
CA LEU A 612 17.24 7.14 -15.03
C LEU A 612 15.75 7.28 -15.35
N ALA A 613 15.21 8.50 -15.31
CA ALA A 613 13.82 8.78 -15.64
C ALA A 613 13.46 8.57 -17.13
N ALA A 614 14.46 8.37 -18.00
CA ALA A 614 14.24 8.00 -19.40
C ALA A 614 14.16 6.48 -19.59
N VAL A 615 14.43 5.69 -18.55
CA VAL A 615 14.36 4.23 -18.57
C VAL A 615 12.96 3.81 -18.10
N PRO A 616 12.13 3.18 -18.94
CA PRO A 616 10.70 2.98 -18.64
C PRO A 616 10.39 2.18 -17.37
N HIS A 617 11.20 1.18 -17.04
CA HIS A 617 11.00 0.35 -15.85
C HIS A 617 11.46 1.04 -14.54
N ILE A 618 12.18 2.16 -14.61
CA ILE A 618 12.63 2.91 -13.43
C ILE A 618 11.53 3.85 -12.95
N THR A 619 10.80 3.40 -11.92
CA THR A 619 9.65 4.13 -11.36
C THR A 619 10.00 4.96 -10.13
N ALA A 620 11.15 4.71 -9.50
CA ALA A 620 11.61 5.43 -8.33
C ALA A 620 13.11 5.71 -8.33
N VAL A 621 13.48 6.91 -7.87
CA VAL A 621 14.86 7.27 -7.54
C VAL A 621 14.89 7.86 -6.12
N ARG A 622 15.88 7.48 -5.32
CA ARG A 622 16.00 7.92 -3.93
C ARG A 622 17.32 8.63 -3.70
N LEU A 623 17.28 9.71 -2.95
CA LEU A 623 18.44 10.49 -2.56
C LEU A 623 18.77 10.21 -1.09
N ARG A 624 19.85 9.47 -0.83
CA ARG A 624 20.36 9.29 0.52
C ARG A 624 21.18 10.50 0.94
N SER A 625 20.74 11.18 1.99
CA SER A 625 21.37 12.41 2.47
C SER A 625 21.55 12.40 4.00
N GLY A 626 22.81 12.35 4.43
CA GLY A 626 23.20 12.57 5.82
C GLY A 626 23.12 14.05 6.21
N ASP A 627 23.31 14.97 5.25
CA ASP A 627 23.15 16.41 5.46
C ASP A 627 21.71 16.76 5.85
N LEU A 628 20.70 15.99 5.42
CA LEU A 628 19.31 16.21 5.85
C LEU A 628 19.16 16.09 7.38
N ASN A 629 19.95 15.22 8.02
CA ASN A 629 20.00 15.06 9.48
C ASN A 629 21.03 16.02 10.10
N TYR A 630 22.29 15.95 9.68
CA TYR A 630 23.40 16.59 10.39
C TYR A 630 23.66 18.05 9.98
N GLU A 631 23.25 18.45 8.78
CA GLU A 631 23.45 19.79 8.23
C GLU A 631 22.21 20.34 7.48
N PRO A 632 21.03 20.41 8.11
CA PRO A 632 19.79 20.78 7.44
C PRO A 632 19.82 22.17 6.80
N GLN A 633 20.74 23.05 7.21
CA GLN A 633 20.98 24.37 6.60
C GLN A 633 21.45 24.32 5.14
N THR A 634 21.98 23.18 4.67
CA THR A 634 22.39 22.99 3.27
C THR A 634 21.18 23.00 2.33
N PHE A 635 20.00 22.67 2.84
CA PHE A 635 18.74 22.67 2.11
C PHE A 635 18.12 24.06 2.05
N SER A 636 18.76 24.95 1.31
CA SER A 636 18.16 26.25 0.96
C SER A 636 16.87 26.06 0.15
N ASP A 637 16.01 27.10 0.09
CA ASP A 637 14.80 27.08 -0.73
C ASP A 637 15.11 26.78 -2.23
N ALA A 638 16.27 27.21 -2.72
CA ALA A 638 16.71 26.94 -4.09
C ALA A 638 17.06 25.45 -4.30
N VAL A 639 17.74 24.83 -3.33
CA VAL A 639 18.05 23.40 -3.32
C VAL A 639 16.76 22.57 -3.30
N ILE A 640 15.83 22.90 -2.40
CA ILE A 640 14.53 22.21 -2.30
C ILE A 640 13.74 22.33 -3.60
N LYS A 641 13.71 23.51 -4.23
CA LYS A 641 13.07 23.71 -5.53
C LYS A 641 13.72 22.88 -6.63
N ARG A 642 15.05 22.77 -6.66
CA ARG A 642 15.76 21.94 -7.64
C ARG A 642 15.46 20.46 -7.45
N ILE A 643 15.50 19.95 -6.22
CA ILE A 643 15.13 18.56 -5.91
C ILE A 643 13.69 18.29 -6.36
N ALA A 644 12.74 19.15 -5.97
CA ALA A 644 11.35 18.99 -6.34
C ALA A 644 11.11 19.03 -7.86
N SER A 645 11.87 19.81 -8.62
CA SER A 645 11.76 19.85 -10.09
C SER A 645 12.14 18.54 -10.79
N LEU A 646 12.82 17.64 -10.07
CA LEU A 646 13.23 16.33 -10.58
C LEU A 646 12.21 15.23 -10.23
N ASN A 647 11.23 15.52 -9.36
CA ASN A 647 10.17 14.58 -9.02
C ASN A 647 9.10 14.58 -10.11
N LYS A 648 8.95 13.46 -10.83
CA LYS A 648 7.97 13.30 -11.91
C LYS A 648 6.89 12.32 -11.48
N LEU A 649 5.81 12.81 -10.89
CA LEU A 649 4.65 12.00 -10.55
C LEU A 649 3.64 12.01 -11.70
N ASP A 650 4.07 11.80 -12.94
CA ASP A 650 3.14 11.75 -14.07
C ASP A 650 2.38 10.40 -14.10
N ALA A 651 1.15 10.38 -14.61
CA ALA A 651 0.36 9.14 -14.66
C ALA A 651 0.85 8.18 -15.76
N ALA A 652 1.41 8.69 -16.87
CA ALA A 652 1.83 7.88 -18.01
C ALA A 652 3.25 7.33 -17.85
N ALA A 653 4.18 8.18 -17.40
CA ALA A 653 5.59 7.81 -17.20
C ALA A 653 6.16 8.40 -15.89
N PRO A 654 5.73 7.88 -14.72
CA PRO A 654 6.21 8.35 -13.43
C PRO A 654 7.67 7.95 -13.13
N THR A 655 8.43 8.90 -12.60
CA THR A 655 9.68 8.65 -11.86
C THR A 655 9.62 9.41 -10.54
N ARG A 656 9.18 8.71 -9.49
CA ARG A 656 9.04 9.28 -8.15
C ARG A 656 10.41 9.52 -7.51
N LEU A 657 10.62 10.73 -7.01
CA LEU A 657 11.81 11.09 -6.22
C LEU A 657 11.51 11.07 -4.72
N GLU A 658 12.33 10.38 -3.95
CA GLU A 658 12.26 10.35 -2.48
C GLU A 658 13.59 10.73 -1.83
N MET A 659 13.54 11.10 -0.54
CA MET A 659 14.72 11.34 0.28
C MET A 659 14.83 10.32 1.41
N GLU A 660 15.99 9.67 1.51
CA GLU A 660 16.38 8.78 2.60
C GLU A 660 17.28 9.54 3.60
N THR A 661 17.01 9.37 4.89
CA THR A 661 17.86 9.84 5.99
C THR A 661 17.96 8.78 7.09
N ARG A 662 18.81 9.04 8.09
CA ARG A 662 19.10 8.13 9.20
C ARG A 662 19.22 8.91 10.50
N PHE A 663 18.11 9.08 11.21
CA PHE A 663 18.05 9.52 12.59
C PHE A 663 18.22 8.29 13.50
N LEU A 664 19.17 8.37 14.41
CA LEU A 664 19.49 7.33 15.39
C LEU A 664 18.73 7.54 16.70
N HIS A 665 18.47 8.79 17.07
CA HIS A 665 17.87 9.13 18.36
C HIS A 665 16.98 10.40 18.26
N SER A 666 15.93 10.48 19.08
CA SER A 666 14.96 11.59 19.06
C SER A 666 15.60 12.96 19.33
N SER A 667 16.70 13.00 20.09
CA SER A 667 17.45 14.23 20.38
C SER A 667 18.07 14.90 19.14
N GLU A 668 18.20 14.18 18.02
CA GLU A 668 18.69 14.75 16.76
C GLU A 668 17.63 15.62 16.07
N LEU A 669 16.35 15.44 16.40
CA LEU A 669 15.24 16.14 15.76
C LEU A 669 15.09 17.57 16.29
N LYS A 670 15.65 18.51 15.53
CA LYS A 670 15.55 19.96 15.76
C LYS A 670 14.42 20.63 14.93
N PRO A 671 13.94 21.83 15.31
CA PRO A 671 12.90 22.57 14.58
C PRO A 671 13.20 22.85 13.10
N GLU A 672 14.47 22.94 12.71
CA GLU A 672 14.90 23.17 11.33
C GLU A 672 14.47 22.02 10.41
N HIS A 673 14.50 20.77 10.90
CA HIS A 673 14.03 19.60 10.16
C HIS A 673 12.56 19.69 9.82
N GLU A 674 11.74 20.20 10.74
CA GLU A 674 10.31 20.36 10.51
C GLU A 674 10.02 21.30 9.34
N LYS A 675 10.75 22.43 9.27
CA LYS A 675 10.62 23.37 8.16
C LYS A 675 11.05 22.73 6.84
N LEU A 676 12.19 22.04 6.85
CA LEU A 676 12.75 21.35 5.69
C LEU A 676 11.80 20.27 5.14
N VAL A 677 11.41 19.31 5.98
CA VAL A 677 10.56 18.18 5.60
C VAL A 677 9.20 18.68 5.11
N LYS A 678 8.60 19.66 5.78
CA LYS A 678 7.35 20.27 5.30
C LYS A 678 7.50 20.89 3.90
N ALA A 679 8.63 21.53 3.61
CA ALA A 679 8.87 22.16 2.31
C ALA A 679 9.07 21.14 1.18
N LEU A 680 9.71 20.00 1.46
CA LEU A 680 9.83 18.87 0.53
C LEU A 680 8.48 18.21 0.26
N LYS A 681 7.74 17.84 1.32
CA LYS A 681 6.41 17.19 1.18
C LYS A 681 5.38 18.06 0.49
N GLN A 682 5.46 19.38 0.62
CA GLN A 682 4.60 20.31 -0.13
C GLN A 682 4.77 20.22 -1.65
N ARG A 683 5.82 19.58 -2.14
CA ARG A 683 6.14 19.40 -3.55
C ARG A 683 6.15 17.92 -3.95
N GLY A 684 5.46 17.08 -3.18
CA GLY A 684 5.36 15.65 -3.44
C GLY A 684 6.64 14.83 -3.19
N VAL A 685 7.67 15.42 -2.58
CA VAL A 685 8.90 14.68 -2.23
C VAL A 685 8.75 14.10 -0.82
N THR A 686 8.63 12.77 -0.76
CA THR A 686 8.54 12.05 0.52
C THR A 686 9.91 11.93 1.16
N VAL A 687 9.97 12.16 2.48
CA VAL A 687 11.17 11.94 3.30
C VAL A 687 10.90 10.76 4.19
N TYR A 688 11.79 9.78 4.16
CA TYR A 688 11.70 8.58 4.98
C TYR A 688 13.01 8.30 5.69
N ASN A 689 12.90 7.55 6.78
CA ASN A 689 13.97 7.28 7.69
C ASN A 689 14.18 5.78 7.88
N ASN A 690 15.44 5.37 7.82
CA ASN A 690 15.90 4.03 8.15
C ASN A 690 16.78 4.13 9.40
N THR A 691 16.38 3.47 10.49
CA THR A 691 17.08 3.53 11.78
C THR A 691 17.59 2.14 12.15
N PRO A 692 18.85 1.97 12.57
CA PRO A 692 19.29 0.76 13.26
C PRO A 692 18.83 0.78 14.72
N LEU A 693 18.42 -0.37 15.24
CA LEU A 693 18.16 -0.58 16.66
C LEU A 693 19.50 -0.82 17.37
N LEU A 694 19.89 0.10 18.23
CA LEU A 694 21.20 0.15 18.85
C LEU A 694 21.03 0.02 20.36
N ALA A 695 21.61 -1.05 20.92
CA ALA A 695 21.59 -1.32 22.35
C ALA A 695 22.11 -0.11 23.14
N PHE A 696 21.44 0.25 24.22
CA PHE A 696 21.75 1.38 25.10
C PHE A 696 21.62 2.78 24.47
N ILE A 697 21.16 2.89 23.22
CA ILE A 697 21.00 4.16 22.51
C ILE A 697 19.51 4.42 22.28
N ASN A 698 18.83 3.56 21.53
CA ASN A 698 17.44 3.75 21.13
C ASN A 698 16.59 2.48 21.35
N ASP A 699 17.09 1.50 22.09
CA ASP A 699 16.46 0.19 22.33
C ASP A 699 15.47 0.19 23.51
N SER A 700 14.89 1.34 23.83
CA SER A 700 13.85 1.46 24.85
C SER A 700 12.49 1.83 24.27
N GLU A 701 11.42 1.37 24.92
CA GLU A 701 10.04 1.64 24.54
C GLU A 701 9.74 3.15 24.45
N GLU A 702 10.18 3.92 25.45
CA GLU A 702 9.95 5.37 25.53
C GLU A 702 10.70 6.13 24.44
N GLU A 703 11.98 5.80 24.23
CA GLU A 703 12.78 6.48 23.21
C GLU A 703 12.27 6.16 21.80
N MET A 704 11.92 4.91 21.51
CA MET A 704 11.32 4.54 20.23
C MET A 704 9.97 5.23 20.00
N LEU A 705 9.14 5.40 21.04
CA LEU A 705 7.90 6.17 20.94
C LEU A 705 8.19 7.65 20.65
N HIS A 706 9.19 8.24 21.32
CA HIS A 706 9.60 9.62 21.08
C HIS A 706 10.10 9.82 19.65
N LEU A 707 11.00 8.96 19.18
CA LEU A 707 11.54 9.02 17.83
C LEU A 707 10.44 8.88 16.78
N THR A 708 9.63 7.82 16.86
CA THR A 708 8.57 7.54 15.88
C THR A 708 7.52 8.66 15.83
N SER A 709 7.04 9.13 16.97
CA SER A 709 6.03 10.20 17.05
C SER A 709 6.58 11.54 16.55
N GLN A 710 7.82 11.90 16.88
CA GLN A 710 8.41 13.15 16.41
C GLN A 710 8.67 13.13 14.89
N LEU A 711 9.20 12.04 14.34
CA LEU A 711 9.36 11.84 12.90
C LEU A 711 8.01 12.01 12.19
N ARG A 712 6.98 11.31 12.66
CA ARG A 712 5.64 11.37 12.09
C ARG A 712 5.01 12.76 12.13
N ARG A 713 5.23 13.48 13.24
CA ARG A 713 4.76 14.86 13.43
C ARG A 713 5.37 15.81 12.41
N ILE A 714 6.68 15.72 12.18
CA ILE A 714 7.37 16.58 11.21
C ILE A 714 7.18 16.13 9.76
N GLY A 715 6.69 14.90 9.56
CA GLY A 715 6.32 14.34 8.27
C GLY A 715 7.30 13.31 7.72
N ILE A 716 8.30 12.89 8.48
CA ILE A 716 9.19 11.80 8.10
C ILE A 716 8.51 10.45 8.39
N GLU A 717 8.58 9.53 7.43
CA GLU A 717 8.13 8.15 7.61
C GLU A 717 9.26 7.27 8.11
N LEU A 718 9.18 6.79 9.36
CA LEU A 718 10.05 5.71 9.80
C LEU A 718 9.63 4.42 9.08
N THR A 719 10.41 4.01 8.10
CA THR A 719 10.03 2.90 7.22
C THR A 719 10.58 1.58 7.74
N ASN A 720 11.90 1.51 7.93
CA ASN A 720 12.57 0.32 8.44
C ASN A 720 13.29 0.66 9.75
N LEU A 721 13.05 -0.17 10.77
CA LEU A 721 13.90 -0.31 11.94
C LEU A 721 14.74 -1.57 11.72
N TYR A 722 16.00 -1.38 11.38
CA TYR A 722 16.93 -2.48 11.18
C TYR A 722 17.36 -3.03 12.53
N VAL A 723 16.96 -4.26 12.85
CA VAL A 723 17.26 -4.88 14.15
C VAL A 723 18.63 -5.58 14.13
N ALA A 724 19.16 -5.90 12.95
CA ALA A 724 20.52 -6.39 12.75
C ALA A 724 20.99 -6.17 11.29
N GLY A 725 22.31 -6.21 11.08
CA GLY A 725 22.96 -6.31 9.77
C GLY A 725 23.19 -5.00 8.99
N MET A 726 22.90 -3.83 9.57
CA MET A 726 23.36 -2.58 8.95
C MET A 726 24.86 -2.38 9.17
N PRO A 727 25.61 -1.83 8.19
CA PRO A 727 27.05 -1.55 8.38
C PRO A 727 27.37 -0.63 9.56
N LEU A 728 26.47 0.32 9.87
CA LEU A 728 26.59 1.19 11.05
C LEU A 728 26.41 0.41 12.38
N GLN A 729 25.70 -0.72 12.33
CA GLN A 729 25.29 -1.51 13.47
C GLN A 729 26.25 -2.68 13.76
N GLU A 730 26.90 -3.27 12.74
CA GLU A 730 27.74 -4.48 12.84
C GLU A 730 28.64 -4.52 14.08
N LYS A 731 29.63 -3.62 14.14
CA LYS A 731 30.58 -3.58 15.26
C LYS A 731 29.89 -3.31 16.61
N TRP A 732 28.90 -2.43 16.63
CA TRP A 732 28.20 -2.07 17.87
C TRP A 732 27.43 -3.25 18.43
N SER A 733 26.73 -3.99 17.57
CA SER A 733 25.89 -5.12 17.95
C SER A 733 26.66 -6.39 18.28
N GLU A 734 27.89 -6.56 17.78
CA GLU A 734 28.80 -7.62 18.26
C GLU A 734 29.14 -7.45 19.74
N GLU A 735 29.43 -6.22 20.17
CA GLU A 735 29.76 -5.90 21.57
C GLU A 735 28.49 -5.79 22.44
N HIS A 736 27.36 -5.38 21.84
CA HIS A 736 26.11 -5.10 22.53
C HIS A 736 24.92 -5.74 21.80
N PRO A 737 24.77 -7.07 21.85
CA PRO A 737 23.72 -7.77 21.11
C PRO A 737 22.33 -7.43 21.63
N ILE A 738 21.38 -7.39 20.69
CA ILE A 738 19.96 -7.18 20.94
C ILE A 738 19.27 -8.54 21.10
N HIS A 739 18.46 -8.65 22.15
CA HIS A 739 17.67 -9.85 22.39
C HIS A 739 16.35 -9.78 21.61
N VAL A 740 15.97 -10.85 20.91
CA VAL A 740 14.75 -10.91 20.09
C VAL A 740 13.50 -10.54 20.91
N SER A 741 13.45 -10.96 22.18
CA SER A 741 12.35 -10.66 23.08
C SER A 741 12.21 -9.14 23.39
N GLN A 742 13.31 -8.39 23.49
CA GLN A 742 13.28 -6.93 23.68
C GLN A 742 12.60 -6.22 22.52
N ILE A 743 12.80 -6.72 21.29
CA ILE A 743 12.16 -6.18 20.09
C ILE A 743 10.63 -6.35 20.21
N VAL A 744 10.15 -7.53 20.64
CA VAL A 744 8.71 -7.80 20.85
C VAL A 744 8.09 -6.82 21.84
N ASP A 745 8.81 -6.47 22.90
CA ASP A 745 8.36 -5.51 23.92
C ASP A 745 8.21 -4.10 23.33
N ILE A 746 9.23 -3.62 22.61
CA ILE A 746 9.19 -2.34 21.88
C ILE A 746 8.01 -2.30 20.91
N VAL A 747 7.85 -3.34 20.08
CA VAL A 747 6.76 -3.42 19.08
C VAL A 747 5.39 -3.35 19.75
N SER A 748 5.22 -4.14 20.82
CA SER A 748 3.97 -4.24 21.56
C SER A 748 3.62 -2.90 22.22
N TYR A 749 4.61 -2.22 22.79
CA TYR A 749 4.45 -0.90 23.36
C TYR A 749 4.02 0.12 22.30
N LEU A 750 4.77 0.23 21.20
CA LEU A 750 4.46 1.14 20.09
C LEU A 750 3.07 0.91 19.51
N ARG A 751 2.62 -0.35 19.39
CA ARG A 751 1.28 -0.67 18.88
C ARG A 751 0.17 -0.18 19.82
N ARG A 752 0.37 -0.28 21.13
CA ARG A 752 -0.60 0.20 22.13
C ARG A 752 -0.66 1.72 22.19
N THR A 753 0.50 2.38 22.18
CA THR A 753 0.61 3.81 22.52
C THR A 753 0.61 4.73 21.30
N GLY A 754 1.21 4.28 20.19
CA GLY A 754 1.37 5.06 18.97
C GLY A 754 0.20 5.01 17.99
N SER A 755 0.38 5.71 16.87
CA SER A 755 -0.46 5.58 15.68
C SER A 755 -0.10 4.31 14.92
N GLY A 756 -1.09 3.64 14.30
CA GLY A 756 -0.79 2.54 13.36
C GLY A 756 0.05 2.98 12.16
N ARG A 757 0.21 4.29 11.92
CA ARG A 757 1.08 4.89 10.89
C ARG A 757 2.49 5.24 11.40
N GLU A 758 2.79 4.96 12.66
CA GLU A 758 4.09 5.19 13.30
C GLU A 758 4.90 3.90 13.47
N LEU A 759 4.32 2.75 13.12
CA LEU A 759 4.98 1.46 13.28
C LEU A 759 5.95 1.24 12.13
N PRO A 760 7.25 1.06 12.41
CA PRO A 760 8.19 0.63 11.39
C PRO A 760 7.99 -0.84 11.04
N ARG A 761 8.65 -1.28 9.96
CA ARG A 761 8.96 -2.69 9.77
C ARG A 761 10.24 -3.04 10.50
N TYR A 762 10.29 -4.23 11.07
CA TYR A 762 11.43 -4.74 11.83
C TYR A 762 12.26 -5.61 10.88
N VAL A 763 13.33 -5.02 10.35
CA VAL A 763 14.07 -5.57 9.22
C VAL A 763 15.39 -6.15 9.70
N VAL A 764 15.77 -7.31 9.19
CA VAL A 764 17.13 -7.84 9.30
C VAL A 764 17.77 -7.73 7.92
N ARG A 765 18.95 -7.12 7.86
CA ARG A 765 19.78 -7.16 6.65
C ARG A 765 20.67 -8.38 6.71
N THR A 766 20.63 -9.20 5.67
CA THR A 766 21.47 -10.40 5.55
C THR A 766 22.35 -10.29 4.31
N THR A 767 23.32 -11.21 4.18
CA THR A 767 24.13 -11.35 2.97
C THR A 767 23.31 -11.71 1.73
N LEU A 768 22.08 -12.20 1.91
CA LEU A 768 21.17 -12.63 0.86
C LEU A 768 20.06 -11.60 0.58
N GLY A 769 19.99 -10.52 1.34
CA GLY A 769 18.98 -9.46 1.20
C GLY A 769 18.30 -9.08 2.51
N ASP A 770 17.47 -8.05 2.44
CA ASP A 770 16.70 -7.58 3.59
C ASP A 770 15.46 -8.47 3.79
N VAL A 771 15.15 -8.89 5.02
CA VAL A 771 13.93 -9.65 5.39
C VAL A 771 13.17 -8.99 6.54
N ASP A 772 11.88 -9.27 6.70
CA ASP A 772 11.05 -8.81 7.82
C ASP A 772 11.01 -9.89 8.91
N LEU A 773 11.58 -9.58 10.08
CA LEU A 773 11.66 -10.49 11.21
C LEU A 773 10.26 -10.99 11.61
N TRP A 774 10.13 -12.30 11.83
CA TRP A 774 8.91 -13.05 12.17
C TRP A 774 7.77 -13.05 11.15
N LEU A 775 7.79 -12.18 10.13
CA LEU A 775 6.78 -12.20 9.05
C LEU A 775 7.22 -13.14 7.92
N ASN A 776 8.46 -12.97 7.45
CA ASN A 776 9.04 -13.78 6.39
C ASN A 776 10.46 -14.27 6.74
N ALA A 777 10.99 -13.93 7.92
CA ALA A 777 12.18 -14.57 8.48
C ALA A 777 11.87 -15.19 9.84
N LEU A 778 11.93 -16.53 9.91
CA LEU A 778 11.64 -17.27 11.13
C LEU A 778 12.89 -17.44 11.98
N VAL A 779 12.80 -17.12 13.26
CA VAL A 779 13.86 -17.43 14.23
C VAL A 779 13.73 -18.91 14.60
N ILE A 780 14.73 -19.73 14.25
CA ILE A 780 14.67 -21.19 14.41
C ILE A 780 15.60 -21.74 15.48
N GLY A 781 16.50 -20.91 16.03
CA GLY A 781 17.46 -21.33 17.04
C GLY A 781 18.64 -20.37 17.19
N SER A 782 19.71 -20.86 17.79
CA SER A 782 20.99 -20.16 17.93
C SER A 782 22.11 -20.99 17.32
N SER A 783 23.06 -20.31 16.69
CA SER A 783 24.33 -20.88 16.25
C SER A 783 25.23 -21.24 17.44
N ASP A 784 26.29 -21.99 17.19
CA ASP A 784 27.31 -22.32 18.20
C ASP A 784 27.97 -21.07 18.82
N GLU A 785 28.01 -19.96 18.07
CA GLU A 785 28.53 -18.67 18.52
C GLU A 785 27.49 -17.81 19.27
N GLY A 786 26.27 -18.34 19.44
CA GLY A 786 25.18 -17.67 20.18
C GLY A 786 24.35 -16.69 19.35
N SER A 787 24.70 -16.46 18.08
CA SER A 787 23.89 -15.64 17.16
C SER A 787 22.60 -16.34 16.78
N ALA A 788 21.50 -15.61 16.64
CA ALA A 788 20.22 -16.13 16.18
C ALA A 788 20.32 -16.69 14.75
N LEU A 789 19.69 -17.84 14.51
CA LEU A 789 19.55 -18.45 13.19
C LEU A 789 18.20 -18.06 12.59
N LEU A 790 18.23 -17.49 11.40
CA LEU A 790 17.03 -17.09 10.66
C LEU A 790 16.84 -17.96 9.41
N ASN A 791 15.64 -18.52 9.25
CA ASN A 791 15.19 -19.13 8.00
C ASN A 791 14.53 -18.05 7.11
N LEU A 792 15.09 -17.79 5.92
CA LEU A 792 14.68 -16.69 5.03
C LEU A 792 13.69 -17.17 3.95
N LEU A 793 12.40 -17.10 4.26
CA LEU A 793 11.32 -17.61 3.40
C LEU A 793 11.13 -16.92 2.03
N PRO A 794 11.51 -15.64 1.82
CA PRO A 794 11.40 -15.01 0.49
C PRO A 794 12.35 -15.58 -0.55
N TYR A 795 13.42 -16.26 -0.12
CA TYR A 795 14.54 -16.60 -0.97
C TYR A 795 14.69 -18.12 -1.10
N ASP A 796 15.12 -18.53 -2.28
CA ASP A 796 15.52 -19.88 -2.61
C ASP A 796 16.63 -19.80 -3.67
N ARG A 797 17.11 -20.96 -4.14
CA ARG A 797 18.14 -21.00 -5.17
C ARG A 797 17.65 -20.46 -6.52
N ASP A 798 16.37 -20.67 -6.86
CA ASP A 798 15.79 -20.25 -8.13
C ASP A 798 15.74 -18.72 -8.22
N TYR A 799 15.44 -18.04 -7.11
CA TYR A 799 15.49 -16.59 -6.99
C TYR A 799 16.87 -16.03 -7.36
N PHE A 800 17.94 -16.56 -6.76
CA PHE A 800 19.28 -16.06 -7.02
C PHE A 800 19.83 -16.49 -8.38
N THR A 801 19.53 -17.72 -8.83
CA THR A 801 19.96 -18.18 -10.16
C THR A 801 19.24 -17.46 -11.31
N ALA A 802 18.04 -16.94 -11.07
CA ALA A 802 17.37 -16.04 -12.01
C ALA A 802 18.06 -14.67 -12.13
N LEU A 803 18.85 -14.26 -11.13
CA LEU A 803 19.63 -13.01 -11.15
C LEU A 803 21.07 -13.24 -11.62
N ASP A 804 21.67 -14.37 -11.25
CA ASP A 804 23.00 -14.80 -11.64
C ASP A 804 23.00 -16.33 -11.84
N PRO A 805 23.02 -16.84 -13.08
CA PRO A 805 22.99 -18.28 -13.36
C PRO A 805 24.11 -19.07 -12.68
N ASP A 806 25.24 -18.42 -12.35
CA ASP A 806 26.40 -19.04 -11.71
C ASP A 806 26.36 -18.94 -10.17
N PHE A 807 25.24 -18.48 -9.60
CA PHE A 807 25.10 -18.29 -8.16
C PHE A 807 25.35 -19.57 -7.34
N THR A 808 26.14 -19.39 -6.29
CA THR A 808 26.34 -20.38 -5.23
C THR A 808 26.09 -19.74 -3.86
N TRP A 809 25.55 -20.52 -2.93
CA TRP A 809 25.36 -20.05 -1.56
C TRP A 809 26.67 -19.54 -0.95
N PRO A 810 26.64 -18.38 -0.24
CA PRO A 810 27.77 -17.93 0.55
C PRO A 810 28.18 -18.98 1.60
N GLU A 811 29.43 -18.89 2.07
CA GLU A 811 29.93 -19.74 3.15
C GLU A 811 29.08 -19.56 4.42
N GLY A 812 28.77 -20.67 5.11
CA GLY A 812 27.97 -20.68 6.34
C GLY A 812 26.46 -20.64 6.13
N VAL A 813 25.97 -20.61 4.89
CA VAL A 813 24.53 -20.71 4.58
C VAL A 813 24.12 -22.17 4.46
N GLU A 814 23.16 -22.57 5.29
CA GLU A 814 22.47 -23.87 5.17
C GLU A 814 21.11 -23.68 4.48
N THR A 815 20.42 -24.77 4.15
CA THR A 815 19.05 -24.71 3.61
C THR A 815 18.13 -25.65 4.38
N ASP A 816 16.88 -25.24 4.56
CA ASP A 816 15.83 -26.12 5.08
C ASP A 816 15.37 -27.15 4.03
N ASN A 817 14.34 -27.94 4.38
CA ASN A 817 13.79 -28.97 3.49
C ASN A 817 13.05 -28.40 2.27
N ASP A 818 12.58 -27.16 2.35
CA ASP A 818 11.87 -26.46 1.28
C ASP A 818 12.85 -25.65 0.38
N GLY A 819 14.14 -25.63 0.73
CA GLY A 819 15.20 -24.97 -0.02
C GLY A 819 15.45 -23.52 0.39
N HIS A 820 14.83 -23.05 1.48
CA HIS A 820 15.02 -21.71 2.00
C HIS A 820 16.33 -21.62 2.80
N PRO A 821 17.12 -20.54 2.62
CA PRO A 821 18.41 -20.42 3.27
C PRO A 821 18.27 -20.08 4.75
N ILE A 822 19.14 -20.69 5.55
CA ILE A 822 19.29 -20.45 6.98
C ILE A 822 20.62 -19.71 7.19
N VAL A 823 20.56 -18.56 7.86
CA VAL A 823 21.72 -17.71 8.12
C VAL A 823 21.84 -17.36 9.60
N ALA A 824 23.09 -17.34 10.10
CA ALA A 824 23.40 -16.73 11.39
C ALA A 824 23.40 -15.21 11.27
N VAL A 825 22.84 -14.53 12.28
CA VAL A 825 22.73 -13.07 12.30
C VAL A 825 23.53 -12.51 13.47
N PRO A 826 24.78 -12.06 13.24
CA PRO A 826 25.61 -11.45 14.26
C PRO A 826 24.90 -10.27 14.94
N GLY A 827 25.02 -10.21 16.27
CA GLY A 827 24.45 -9.13 17.07
C GLY A 827 22.96 -9.27 17.42
N LEU A 828 22.30 -10.35 16.99
CA LEU A 828 20.95 -10.73 17.40
C LEU A 828 21.01 -12.04 18.19
N ILE A 829 20.38 -12.09 19.37
CA ILE A 829 20.40 -13.27 20.26
C ILE A 829 18.99 -13.66 20.73
N MET A 830 18.81 -14.94 21.10
CA MET A 830 17.53 -15.54 21.49
C MET A 830 17.24 -15.55 22.98
#